data_AF-A0A9X3FZC0-F1
#
_entry.id   AF-A0A9X3FZC0-F1
#
_cell.length_a   1.000
_cell.length_b   1.000
_cell.length_c   1.000
_cell.angle_alpha   90.00
_cell.angle_beta   90.00
_cell.angle_gamma   90.00
#
_symmetry.space_group_name_H-M   'P 1'
#
loop_
_entity.id
_entity.type
_entity.pdbx_description
1 polymer ?
#
loop_
_entity_poly.entity_id
_entity_poly.type
_entity_poly.pdbx_seq_one_letter_code
_entity_poly.pdbx_strand_id
1 'polypeptide(L)'
;MNRRRVKEDWWADADVDRAQIFVPAIMGVGVLVSAVTLLRDALHGRHRRGRDRRTTLEARAAAQFTVTGADPDRALLAGLRPRVHYLLLALTTGGLAVYGARGATKNYAQPAGLFGGEVGWLYAALLLAAAAIAAVAVASAVLAVTWPEPPRVLRPLLARTPLGQVPQPAGGERRRLAVLLLGWAAVLTGAAAAQFVFTTAGAPQLLDEFDDEVTGASGTALRWELLGQVPVAVTVTALLALLAMRCPPFALGQLAVVLGSLVLTTWFTDVVERAHPPDGPLAGLTDSLPSGPVLQATLIAGFLPLAVFVRTRRRRRALATLAITGTALLVVAAGTVRARVSWPSDVVAGALVGLGLVLATWWALEHRRLHERCDGCPWAPAQRADRLGLLPLDPSLLAGIRRASRLGLAAVLVVLAGLAAVEGLPVSPEGEAMGPTTSRTVQLALLGLAAVAWLVALRWEATGAALVAVTGLALAVFAAVAYQPWVSVLIAGAFLAPSVGLWLHWQHRRTLRSVTVLAVVTATLLAGTYTAGAAVHDRLYGPAAPLSGQVALPVDRVEWVWTGGVTDRSARAVAQVGPGSEVRWLVTGPDGAQHRSPAVTTADDGVARLAVDGLTPATRYRFAVVVDGVADRARGVGGFSTVPDGPASFTLAVGGCARTGSSGAVFDAIRAADPLLYLQTGDLHYGNVTRTDAGVFGDRYADTLSAPAQAALYRQVPVAYVWGDHDYAGNDSDSTSPVRSTARAAYRSHVPSHPLAEGRGGAIYHAFDVGRVRVLLTDTRSERTEDSMLGARQLAWLQDELVRASREAALVVWVNPDPWLAPAEPGRDDWGGFAAERREIADVIAAHGIEDLVMVSGDAHMVAVDDGTNTDYSTGGGAGFPLLHAAALDRPGSVKGGPYSEGAFPGAGQFGTVDVEDDGGPTIGVELTGRTWDGEVLVSWSTTVAVD
;
A
#
# COMPACT_ATOMS: atom_id res chain seq x y z
N MET A 1 -5.03 -30.28 25.59
CA MET A 1 -3.61 -30.32 25.18
C MET A 1 -3.61 -30.69 23.71
N ASN A 2 -3.17 -29.91 22.72
CA ASN A 2 -2.19 -28.84 22.68
C ASN A 2 -2.79 -27.70 21.82
N ARG A 3 -3.25 -26.63 22.48
CA ARG A 3 -3.74 -25.39 21.85
C ARG A 3 -2.53 -24.64 21.31
N ARG A 4 -2.22 -24.80 20.02
CA ARG A 4 -1.47 -23.80 19.26
C ARG A 4 -2.44 -23.16 18.27
N ARG A 5 -3.21 -22.19 18.80
CA ARG A 5 -3.84 -21.13 18.02
C ARG A 5 -2.74 -20.53 17.14
N VAL A 6 -2.77 -20.83 15.85
CA VAL A 6 -2.02 -20.10 14.85
C VAL A 6 -2.69 -18.72 14.80
N LYS A 7 -1.92 -17.72 15.24
CA LYS A 7 -2.18 -16.27 15.21
C LYS A 7 -3.65 -15.89 15.02
N GLU A 8 -4.32 -15.66 16.14
CA GLU A 8 -5.45 -14.73 16.17
C GLU A 8 -4.97 -13.41 15.56
N ASP A 9 -5.49 -13.08 14.39
CA ASP A 9 -5.39 -11.78 13.76
C ASP A 9 -6.27 -10.79 14.53
N TRP A 10 -5.80 -10.40 15.72
CA TRP A 10 -6.32 -9.21 16.41
C TRP A 10 -6.09 -7.92 15.60
N TRP A 11 -5.36 -8.00 14.48
CA TRP A 11 -4.99 -6.86 13.65
C TRP A 11 -5.34 -7.01 12.15
N ALA A 12 -5.88 -8.14 11.66
CA ALA A 12 -6.41 -8.17 10.28
C ALA A 12 -7.72 -7.35 10.16
N ASP A 13 -8.47 -7.24 11.27
CA ASP A 13 -9.57 -6.29 11.44
C ASP A 13 -9.12 -4.83 11.63
N ALA A 14 -7.81 -4.57 11.66
CA ALA A 14 -7.30 -3.21 11.55
C ALA A 14 -7.20 -2.86 10.07
N ASP A 15 -8.39 -2.65 9.50
CA ASP A 15 -8.62 -1.85 8.30
C ASP A 15 -7.54 -0.76 8.17
N VAL A 16 -7.01 -0.51 6.98
CA VAL A 16 -6.00 0.54 6.78
C VAL A 16 -6.53 1.88 7.30
N ASP A 17 -7.86 2.07 7.25
CA ASP A 17 -8.60 3.17 7.86
C ASP A 17 -8.47 3.22 9.41
N ARG A 18 -8.38 2.08 10.10
CA ARG A 18 -8.10 2.00 11.54
C ARG A 18 -6.63 2.21 11.89
N ALA A 19 -5.68 1.85 11.02
CA ALA A 19 -4.27 2.21 11.21
C ALA A 19 -4.05 3.74 11.15
N GLN A 20 -4.84 4.45 10.33
CA GLN A 20 -4.91 5.92 10.33
C GLN A 20 -5.44 6.50 11.67
N ILE A 21 -6.21 5.74 12.44
CA ILE A 21 -6.67 6.11 13.80
C ILE A 21 -5.59 5.79 14.85
N PHE A 22 -4.87 4.67 14.69
CA PHE A 22 -3.98 4.12 15.71
C PHE A 22 -2.67 4.90 15.88
N VAL A 23 -2.10 5.44 14.80
CA VAL A 23 -0.81 6.17 14.84
C VAL A 23 -0.94 7.57 15.45
N PRO A 24 -1.96 8.39 15.11
CA PRO A 24 -2.26 9.61 15.85
C PRO A 24 -2.60 9.35 17.32
N ALA A 25 -3.22 8.20 17.65
CA ALA A 25 -3.47 7.80 19.02
C ALA A 25 -2.17 7.48 19.79
N ILE A 26 -1.20 6.77 19.19
CA ILE A 26 0.12 6.50 19.81
C ILE A 26 0.95 7.78 19.96
N MET A 27 1.00 8.64 18.93
CA MET A 27 1.64 9.96 19.05
C MET A 27 0.91 10.82 20.09
N GLY A 28 -0.41 10.74 20.12
CA GLY A 28 -1.29 11.36 21.12
C GLY A 28 -0.97 10.90 22.53
N VAL A 29 -0.72 9.61 22.76
CA VAL A 29 -0.28 9.05 24.05
C VAL A 29 1.12 9.53 24.41
N GLY A 30 2.07 9.61 23.49
CA GLY A 30 3.41 10.17 23.76
C GLY A 30 3.37 11.66 24.14
N VAL A 31 2.50 12.42 23.48
CA VAL A 31 2.22 13.82 23.78
C VAL A 31 1.45 13.98 25.08
N LEU A 32 0.45 13.14 25.36
CA LEU A 32 -0.29 13.08 26.62
C LEU A 32 0.62 12.72 27.78
N VAL A 33 1.49 11.72 27.64
CA VAL A 33 2.47 11.35 28.66
C VAL A 33 3.44 12.50 28.88
N SER A 34 3.90 13.19 27.83
CA SER A 34 4.78 14.36 27.96
C SER A 34 4.07 15.54 28.63
N ALA A 35 2.82 15.82 28.26
CA ALA A 35 1.98 16.87 28.81
C ALA A 35 1.59 16.57 30.27
N VAL A 36 1.19 15.33 30.59
CA VAL A 36 0.92 14.85 31.94
C VAL A 36 2.18 14.89 32.79
N THR A 37 3.36 14.57 32.24
CA THR A 37 4.62 14.70 32.96
C THR A 37 4.96 16.15 33.25
N LEU A 38 4.76 17.06 32.29
CA LEU A 38 4.93 18.50 32.48
C LEU A 38 3.92 19.08 33.48
N LEU A 39 2.66 18.67 33.41
CA LEU A 39 1.58 19.09 34.29
C LEU A 39 1.77 18.53 35.70
N ARG A 40 2.15 17.27 35.82
CA ARG A 40 2.54 16.62 37.10
C ARG A 40 3.70 17.36 37.74
N ASP A 41 4.75 17.67 36.99
CA ASP A 41 5.91 18.42 37.49
C ASP A 41 5.54 19.87 37.88
N ALA A 42 4.62 20.51 37.15
CA ALA A 42 4.12 21.85 37.46
C ALA A 42 3.25 21.88 38.73
N LEU A 43 2.39 20.88 38.92
CA LEU A 43 1.46 20.76 40.05
C LEU A 43 2.15 20.24 41.32
N HIS A 44 3.12 19.34 41.22
CA HIS A 44 3.83 18.76 42.36
C HIS A 44 5.13 19.51 42.71
N GLY A 45 5.02 20.81 42.99
CA GLY A 45 6.14 21.68 43.39
C GLY A 45 6.91 21.27 44.67
N ARG A 46 6.52 20.17 45.34
CA ARG A 46 7.18 19.61 46.55
C ARG A 46 8.15 18.45 46.25
N HIS A 47 8.18 17.93 45.02
CA HIS A 47 9.09 16.85 44.64
C HIS A 47 10.56 17.31 44.69
N ARG A 48 11.47 16.40 45.08
CA ARG A 48 12.91 16.67 45.29
C ARG A 48 13.53 17.46 44.11
N ARG A 49 13.21 17.09 42.86
CA ARG A 49 13.68 17.76 41.63
C ARG A 49 13.21 19.21 41.48
N GLY A 50 11.98 19.53 41.89
CA GLY A 50 11.44 20.90 41.83
C GLY A 50 12.06 21.79 42.91
N ARG A 51 12.28 21.24 44.11
CA ARG A 51 13.06 21.89 45.17
C ARG A 51 14.50 22.13 44.74
N ASP A 52 15.19 21.12 44.21
CA ASP A 52 16.59 21.25 43.77
C ASP A 52 16.75 22.33 42.68
N ARG A 53 15.83 22.41 41.72
CA ARG A 53 15.82 23.48 40.69
C ARG A 53 15.62 24.87 41.30
N ARG A 54 14.68 25.01 42.23
CA ARG A 54 14.40 26.27 42.92
C ARG A 54 15.57 26.71 43.79
N THR A 55 16.13 25.81 44.59
CA THR A 55 17.31 26.07 45.43
C THR A 55 18.51 26.46 44.56
N THR A 56 18.69 25.79 43.41
CA THR A 56 19.76 26.13 42.46
C THR A 56 19.57 27.53 41.85
N LEU A 57 18.33 27.92 41.56
CA LEU A 57 17.98 29.25 41.05
C LEU A 57 18.22 30.34 42.10
N GLU A 58 17.70 30.15 43.31
CA GLU A 58 17.84 31.10 44.42
C GLU A 58 19.30 31.22 44.87
N ALA A 59 20.05 30.11 44.94
CA ALA A 59 21.48 30.12 45.26
C ALA A 59 22.32 30.83 44.19
N ARG A 60 21.97 30.71 42.90
CA ARG A 60 22.65 31.45 41.81
C ARG A 60 22.30 32.92 41.82
N ALA A 61 21.03 33.25 42.06
CA ALA A 61 20.59 34.63 42.17
C ALA A 61 21.31 35.33 43.32
N ALA A 62 21.41 34.66 44.47
CA ALA A 62 22.20 35.11 45.60
C ALA A 62 23.69 35.24 45.25
N ALA A 63 24.32 34.21 44.67
CA ALA A 63 25.74 34.26 44.32
C ALA A 63 26.08 35.38 43.33
N GLN A 64 25.24 35.60 42.33
CA GLN A 64 25.45 36.64 41.32
C GLN A 64 25.16 38.04 41.88
N PHE A 65 24.13 38.20 42.73
CA PHE A 65 23.91 39.43 43.49
C PHE A 65 25.13 39.78 44.36
N THR A 66 25.68 38.80 45.08
CA THR A 66 26.86 38.99 45.94
C THR A 66 28.11 39.37 45.13
N VAL A 67 28.29 38.81 43.93
CA VAL A 67 29.48 39.04 43.10
C VAL A 67 29.40 40.33 42.29
N THR A 68 28.23 40.72 41.79
CA THR A 68 28.11 41.84 40.83
C THR A 68 27.21 42.98 41.29
N GLY A 69 26.54 42.85 42.44
CA GLY A 69 25.54 43.82 42.92
C GLY A 69 24.30 43.91 42.02
N ALA A 70 24.14 43.00 41.05
CA ALA A 70 23.02 43.01 40.12
C ALA A 70 21.72 42.58 40.82
N ASP A 71 20.64 43.31 40.57
CA ASP A 71 19.28 43.02 41.06
C ASP A 71 19.00 41.49 41.04
N PRO A 72 18.53 40.90 42.17
CA PRO A 72 18.17 39.48 42.25
C PRO A 72 17.26 39.00 41.11
N ASP A 73 16.38 39.88 40.60
CA ASP A 73 15.52 39.59 39.45
C ASP A 73 16.33 39.41 38.16
N ARG A 74 17.39 40.18 37.93
CA ARG A 74 18.30 40.00 36.78
C ARG A 74 19.14 38.73 36.86
N ALA A 75 19.50 38.31 38.07
CA ALA A 75 20.28 37.10 38.29
C ALA A 75 19.46 35.81 38.08
N LEU A 76 18.16 35.86 38.36
CA LEU A 76 17.19 34.82 37.96
C LEU A 76 17.12 34.63 36.43
N LEU A 77 17.25 35.71 35.65
CA LEU A 77 17.17 35.69 34.18
C LEU A 77 18.39 35.05 33.51
N ALA A 78 19.58 35.12 34.13
CA ALA A 78 20.82 34.51 33.61
C ALA A 78 20.75 32.96 33.51
N GLY A 79 19.77 32.34 34.19
CA GLY A 79 19.54 30.89 34.18
C GLY A 79 18.51 30.41 33.15
N LEU A 80 17.82 31.31 32.43
CA LEU A 80 16.72 30.96 31.52
C LEU A 80 17.20 30.56 30.11
N ARG A 81 16.38 29.81 29.37
CA ARG A 81 16.64 29.45 27.96
C ARG A 81 16.64 30.71 27.06
N PRO A 82 17.41 30.75 25.97
CA PRO A 82 17.49 31.92 25.08
C PRO A 82 16.18 32.17 24.32
N ARG A 83 15.92 33.43 23.91
CA ARG A 83 14.72 33.85 23.13
C ARG A 83 14.32 32.88 22.02
N VAL A 84 15.30 32.41 21.23
CA VAL A 84 15.08 31.51 20.10
C VAL A 84 14.46 30.17 20.52
N HIS A 85 14.74 29.70 21.74
CA HIS A 85 14.13 28.48 22.26
C HIS A 85 12.62 28.64 22.46
N TYR A 86 12.19 29.75 23.07
CA TYR A 86 10.77 30.01 23.29
C TYR A 86 10.02 30.28 21.98
N LEU A 87 10.68 30.92 21.01
CA LEU A 87 10.12 31.09 19.66
C LEU A 87 9.85 29.73 18.99
N LEU A 88 10.84 28.84 18.99
CA LEU A 88 10.72 27.51 18.37
C LEU A 88 9.71 26.63 19.11
N LEU A 89 9.68 26.71 20.44
CA LEU A 89 8.68 26.02 21.26
C LEU A 89 7.26 26.52 20.95
N ALA A 90 7.06 27.83 20.79
CA ALA A 90 5.77 28.41 20.44
C ALA A 90 5.28 27.94 19.08
N LEU A 91 6.14 27.97 18.06
CA LEU A 91 5.78 27.55 16.70
C LEU A 91 5.43 26.06 16.63
N THR A 92 6.21 25.21 17.29
CA THR A 92 6.00 23.75 17.27
C THR A 92 4.76 23.32 18.03
N THR A 93 4.58 23.81 19.26
CA THR A 93 3.37 23.50 20.05
C THR A 93 2.12 24.14 19.44
N GLY A 94 2.23 25.34 18.84
CA GLY A 94 1.12 25.96 18.11
C GLY A 94 0.66 25.11 16.92
N GLY A 95 1.59 24.65 16.08
CA GLY A 95 1.27 23.76 14.96
C GLY A 95 0.65 22.44 15.41
N LEU A 96 1.18 21.83 16.47
CA LEU A 96 0.65 20.59 17.03
C LEU A 96 -0.77 20.74 17.59
N ALA A 97 -1.06 21.88 18.23
CA ALA A 97 -2.40 22.17 18.75
C ALA A 97 -3.44 22.31 17.63
N VAL A 98 -3.09 23.03 16.55
CA VAL A 98 -3.97 23.18 15.38
C VAL A 98 -4.21 21.84 14.69
N TYR A 99 -3.14 21.07 14.45
CA TYR A 99 -3.23 19.75 13.83
C TYR A 99 -4.09 18.79 14.68
N GLY A 100 -3.82 18.71 15.99
CA GLY A 100 -4.58 17.85 16.91
C GLY A 100 -6.06 18.23 16.99
N ALA A 101 -6.40 19.52 17.01
CA ALA A 101 -7.78 19.99 17.01
C ALA A 101 -8.51 19.67 15.69
N ARG A 102 -7.85 19.87 14.54
CA ARG A 102 -8.42 19.58 13.21
C ARG A 102 -8.61 18.07 13.02
N GLY A 103 -7.61 17.25 13.39
CA GLY A 103 -7.72 15.79 13.33
C GLY A 103 -8.80 15.23 14.25
N ALA A 104 -8.89 15.73 15.49
CA ALA A 104 -9.96 15.35 16.41
C ALA A 104 -11.35 15.71 15.84
N THR A 105 -11.49 16.87 15.21
CA THR A 105 -12.78 17.31 14.65
C THR A 105 -13.15 16.53 13.40
N LYS A 106 -12.23 16.32 12.44
CA LYS A 106 -12.52 15.50 11.24
C LYS A 106 -12.88 14.05 11.58
N ASN A 107 -12.16 13.44 12.52
CA ASN A 107 -12.31 12.01 12.81
C ASN A 107 -13.53 11.71 13.70
N TYR A 108 -13.94 12.65 14.54
CA TYR A 108 -14.96 12.39 15.56
C TYR A 108 -16.17 13.33 15.49
N ALA A 109 -16.16 14.38 14.65
CA ALA A 109 -17.29 15.29 14.44
C ALA A 109 -18.06 15.03 13.13
N GLN A 110 -18.32 13.76 12.81
CA GLN A 110 -19.12 13.36 11.65
C GLN A 110 -20.64 13.57 11.89
N PRO A 111 -21.45 13.88 10.85
CA PRO A 111 -22.85 14.28 11.02
C PRO A 111 -23.81 13.15 11.44
N ALA A 112 -23.40 11.89 11.37
CA ALA A 112 -24.26 10.73 11.62
C ALA A 112 -23.81 9.93 12.86
N GLY A 113 -24.63 9.94 13.91
CA GLY A 113 -24.73 8.86 14.90
C GLY A 113 -23.70 8.77 16.04
N LEU A 114 -22.47 9.29 15.92
CA LEU A 114 -21.42 9.03 16.92
C LEU A 114 -21.46 9.91 18.18
N PHE A 115 -22.17 11.04 18.16
CA PHE A 115 -22.33 11.87 19.36
C PHE A 115 -23.31 11.30 20.39
N GLY A 116 -24.03 10.21 20.06
CA GLY A 116 -24.95 9.50 20.95
C GLY A 116 -24.34 8.32 21.71
N GLY A 117 -23.07 7.97 21.51
CA GLY A 117 -22.45 6.74 22.03
C GLY A 117 -21.10 6.92 22.73
N GLU A 118 -20.62 5.82 23.32
CA GLU A 118 -19.52 5.60 24.29
C GLU A 118 -18.13 6.23 23.99
N VAL A 119 -17.96 7.03 22.94
CA VAL A 119 -16.66 7.55 22.46
C VAL A 119 -16.58 9.10 22.46
N GLY A 120 -17.68 9.82 22.72
CA GLY A 120 -17.68 11.29 22.79
C GLY A 120 -16.72 11.89 23.84
N TRP A 121 -16.41 11.14 24.90
CA TRP A 121 -15.41 11.53 25.89
C TRP A 121 -13.99 11.57 25.31
N LEU A 122 -13.69 10.76 24.28
CA LEU A 122 -12.40 10.73 23.60
C LEU A 122 -12.20 12.00 22.76
N TYR A 123 -13.25 12.44 22.04
CA TYR A 123 -13.24 13.71 21.32
C TYR A 123 -13.01 14.90 22.26
N ALA A 124 -13.73 14.94 23.39
CA ALA A 124 -13.55 15.96 24.41
C ALA A 124 -12.14 15.94 25.02
N ALA A 125 -11.59 14.76 25.31
CA ALA A 125 -10.24 14.59 25.84
C ALA A 125 -9.16 15.08 24.85
N LEU A 126 -9.32 14.78 23.56
CA LEU A 126 -8.40 15.21 22.50
C LEU A 126 -8.44 16.74 22.30
N LEU A 127 -9.63 17.36 22.33
CA LEU A 127 -9.76 18.81 22.28
C LEU A 127 -9.16 19.50 23.51
N LEU A 128 -9.35 18.93 24.71
CA LEU A 128 -8.72 19.44 25.93
C LEU A 128 -7.19 19.34 25.87
N ALA A 129 -6.66 18.25 25.31
CA ALA A 129 -5.22 18.11 25.07
C ALA A 129 -4.71 19.15 24.06
N ALA A 130 -5.41 19.37 22.95
CA ALA A 130 -5.08 20.39 21.97
C ALA A 130 -5.09 21.80 22.57
N ALA A 131 -6.10 22.12 23.39
CA ALA A 131 -6.19 23.40 24.10
C ALA A 131 -5.05 23.59 25.11
N ALA A 132 -4.65 22.54 25.84
CA ALA A 132 -3.52 22.59 26.77
C ALA A 132 -2.19 22.86 26.03
N ILE A 133 -1.98 22.24 24.87
CA ILE A 133 -0.81 22.47 24.02
C ILE A 133 -0.84 23.91 23.46
N ALA A 134 -2.00 24.41 23.05
CA ALA A 134 -2.16 25.80 22.61
C ALA A 134 -1.80 26.80 23.72
N ALA A 135 -2.16 26.51 24.98
CA ALA A 135 -1.77 27.35 26.11
C ALA A 135 -0.24 27.41 26.31
N VAL A 136 0.46 26.29 26.11
CA VAL A 136 1.94 26.25 26.12
C VAL A 136 2.53 27.07 24.96
N ALA A 137 1.90 27.00 23.78
CA ALA A 137 2.31 27.79 22.62
C ALA A 137 2.21 29.29 22.89
N VAL A 138 1.07 29.74 23.44
CA VAL A 138 0.83 31.13 23.81
C VAL A 138 1.80 31.60 24.88
N ALA A 139 1.99 30.83 25.95
CA ALA A 139 2.94 31.18 27.01
C ALA A 139 4.38 31.30 26.45
N SER A 140 4.78 30.40 25.56
CA SER A 140 6.10 30.45 24.92
C SER A 140 6.24 31.62 23.94
N ALA A 141 5.18 31.96 23.20
CA ALA A 141 5.15 33.12 22.31
C ALA A 141 5.29 34.43 23.10
N VAL A 142 4.53 34.56 24.19
CA VAL A 142 4.64 35.70 25.11
C VAL A 142 6.05 35.82 25.65
N LEU A 143 6.65 34.72 26.14
CA LEU A 143 8.05 34.72 26.61
C LEU A 143 9.06 35.10 25.53
N ALA A 144 8.85 34.69 24.28
CA ALA A 144 9.70 35.04 23.15
C ALA A 144 9.60 36.52 22.76
N VAL A 145 8.42 37.12 22.91
CA VAL A 145 8.15 38.53 22.61
C VAL A 145 8.67 39.43 23.74
N THR A 146 8.41 39.08 24.99
CA THR A 146 8.79 39.88 26.16
C THR A 146 10.24 39.67 26.60
N TRP A 147 11.01 38.85 25.89
CA TRP A 147 12.41 38.58 26.23
C TRP A 147 13.26 39.87 26.14
N PRO A 148 14.11 40.18 27.14
CA PRO A 148 14.56 39.34 28.26
C PRO A 148 13.75 39.46 29.55
N GLU A 149 12.64 40.20 29.58
CA GLU A 149 11.87 40.54 30.77
C GLU A 149 10.51 39.82 30.79
N PRO A 150 10.45 38.53 31.18
CA PRO A 150 9.20 37.77 31.20
C PRO A 150 8.17 38.39 32.17
N PRO A 151 6.87 38.36 31.82
CA PRO A 151 5.79 38.87 32.66
C PRO A 151 5.82 38.25 34.05
N ARG A 152 5.51 39.04 35.07
CA ARG A 152 5.53 38.61 36.48
C ARG A 152 4.72 37.33 36.72
N VAL A 153 3.63 37.14 35.98
CA VAL A 153 2.75 35.97 36.05
C VAL A 153 3.43 34.67 35.58
N LEU A 154 4.39 34.73 34.65
CA LEU A 154 5.07 33.56 34.07
C LEU A 154 6.36 33.17 34.81
N ARG A 155 6.93 34.06 35.63
CA ARG A 155 8.18 33.80 36.38
C ARG A 155 8.09 32.60 37.34
N PRO A 156 6.99 32.38 38.11
CA PRO A 156 6.87 31.20 38.97
C PRO A 156 6.81 29.89 38.20
N LEU A 157 6.22 29.93 36.99
CA LEU A 157 6.10 28.80 36.07
C LEU A 157 7.48 28.39 35.53
N LEU A 158 8.31 29.36 35.13
CA LEU A 158 9.68 29.12 34.68
C LEU A 158 10.58 28.52 35.78
N ALA A 159 10.35 28.89 37.03
CA ALA A 159 11.10 28.37 38.17
C ALA A 159 10.71 26.93 38.57
N ARG A 160 9.50 26.48 38.21
CA ARG A 160 8.95 25.18 38.61
C ARG A 160 8.96 24.14 37.49
N THR A 161 8.99 24.57 36.23
CA THR A 161 8.85 23.69 35.07
C THR A 161 10.15 23.50 34.27
N PRO A 162 10.25 22.44 33.45
CA PRO A 162 11.38 22.25 32.52
C PRO A 162 11.55 23.33 31.45
N LEU A 163 10.55 24.21 31.28
CA LEU A 163 10.55 25.33 30.34
C LEU A 163 11.66 26.34 30.65
N GLY A 164 12.06 26.46 31.92
CA GLY A 164 13.05 27.45 32.36
C GLY A 164 14.52 27.05 32.19
N GLN A 165 14.92 25.79 32.49
CA GLN A 165 16.34 25.44 32.62
C GLN A 165 16.82 24.19 31.85
N VAL A 166 18.12 24.17 31.54
CA VAL A 166 18.95 22.98 31.25
C VAL A 166 20.19 23.06 32.15
N PRO A 167 20.72 21.94 32.69
CA PRO A 167 22.00 21.94 33.42
C PRO A 167 23.12 22.56 32.56
N GLN A 168 24.06 23.31 33.16
CA GLN A 168 25.18 23.86 32.41
C GLN A 168 26.02 22.72 31.79
N PRO A 169 26.21 22.65 30.46
CA PRO A 169 27.33 21.90 29.91
C PRO A 169 28.61 22.72 30.09
N ALA A 170 29.72 22.06 30.42
CA ALA A 170 31.04 22.68 30.41
C ALA A 170 31.33 23.24 28.99
N GLY A 171 31.38 24.57 28.82
CA GLY A 171 31.72 25.19 27.53
C GLY A 171 31.06 26.52 27.13
N GLY A 172 30.37 27.23 28.04
CA GLY A 172 29.90 28.61 27.81
C GLY A 172 28.61 28.76 26.96
N GLU A 173 28.10 29.99 26.87
CA GLU A 173 26.80 30.32 26.23
C GLU A 173 26.70 29.95 24.74
N ARG A 174 27.79 30.11 23.98
CA ARG A 174 27.81 29.75 22.55
C ARG A 174 27.57 28.26 22.31
N ARG A 175 28.12 27.39 23.16
CA ARG A 175 27.92 25.93 23.05
C ARG A 175 26.47 25.55 23.41
N ARG A 176 25.85 26.26 24.35
CA ARG A 176 24.43 26.05 24.73
C ARG A 176 23.48 26.39 23.60
N LEU A 177 23.64 27.56 22.99
CA LEU A 177 22.80 28.00 21.87
C LEU A 177 22.89 27.02 20.69
N ALA A 178 24.09 26.51 20.43
CA ALA A 178 24.36 25.57 19.35
C ALA A 178 23.64 24.22 19.55
N VAL A 179 23.70 23.63 20.75
CA VAL A 179 23.01 22.37 21.08
C VAL A 179 21.50 22.52 21.03
N LEU A 180 20.95 23.65 21.52
CA LEU A 180 19.53 23.94 21.50
C LEU A 180 18.98 24.10 20.06
N LEU A 181 19.71 24.83 19.20
CA LEU A 181 19.31 25.00 17.81
C LEU A 181 19.33 23.69 17.02
N LEU A 182 20.25 22.77 17.35
CA LEU A 182 20.29 21.45 16.72
C LEU A 182 19.19 20.51 17.17
N GLY A 183 18.89 20.49 18.46
CA GLY A 183 17.76 19.71 18.98
C GLY A 183 16.47 20.13 18.29
N TRP A 184 16.27 21.44 18.12
CA TRP A 184 15.13 21.95 17.38
C TRP A 184 15.16 21.66 15.88
N ALA A 185 16.32 21.78 15.23
CA ALA A 185 16.45 21.42 13.82
C ALA A 185 16.10 19.94 13.58
N ALA A 186 16.60 19.03 14.42
CA ALA A 186 16.29 17.60 14.33
C ALA A 186 14.79 17.30 14.55
N VAL A 187 14.16 17.96 15.54
CA VAL A 187 12.72 17.79 15.81
C VAL A 187 11.87 18.33 14.64
N LEU A 188 12.20 19.51 14.12
CA LEU A 188 11.47 20.12 13.01
C LEU A 188 11.64 19.32 11.70
N THR A 189 12.85 18.84 11.41
CA THR A 189 13.09 17.98 10.24
C THR A 189 12.40 16.63 10.38
N GLY A 190 12.45 16.00 11.56
CA GLY A 190 11.74 14.74 11.81
C GLY A 190 10.23 14.89 11.69
N ALA A 191 9.66 15.98 12.24
CA ALA A 191 8.24 16.27 12.11
C ALA A 191 7.83 16.57 10.66
N ALA A 192 8.62 17.34 9.92
CA ALA A 192 8.35 17.64 8.51
C ALA A 192 8.46 16.39 7.63
N ALA A 193 9.45 15.52 7.87
CA ALA A 193 9.60 14.26 7.15
C ALA A 193 8.46 13.28 7.46
N ALA A 194 8.09 13.14 8.75
CA ALA A 194 6.97 12.30 9.15
C ALA A 194 5.64 12.80 8.57
N GLN A 195 5.42 14.13 8.60
CA GLN A 195 4.23 14.74 8.01
C GLN A 195 4.20 14.51 6.50
N PHE A 196 5.30 14.77 5.78
CA PHE A 196 5.39 14.58 4.34
C PHE A 196 5.09 13.13 3.94
N VAL A 197 5.74 12.15 4.59
CA VAL A 197 5.51 10.72 4.36
C VAL A 197 4.06 10.34 4.63
N PHE A 198 3.47 10.83 5.71
CA PHE A 198 2.09 10.52 6.07
C PHE A 198 1.10 11.12 5.07
N THR A 199 1.34 12.35 4.60
CA THR A 199 0.48 13.02 3.63
C THR A 199 0.60 12.46 2.22
N THR A 200 1.80 12.02 1.80
CA THR A 200 2.01 11.50 0.43
C THR A 200 1.74 10.01 0.30
N ALA A 201 1.80 9.22 1.38
CA ALA A 201 1.67 7.76 1.30
C ALA A 201 0.59 7.16 2.21
N GLY A 202 -0.08 7.95 3.05
CA GLY A 202 -1.15 7.47 3.94
C GLY A 202 -2.56 7.88 3.52
N ALA A 203 -2.71 9.02 2.86
CA ALA A 203 -4.00 9.59 2.48
C ALA A 203 -3.82 10.65 1.38
N PRO A 204 -3.56 10.26 0.12
CA PRO A 204 -3.36 11.21 -0.98
C PRO A 204 -4.55 12.17 -1.13
N GLN A 205 -5.79 11.74 -0.83
CA GLN A 205 -6.96 12.61 -0.86
C GLN A 205 -6.87 13.79 0.13
N LEU A 206 -6.20 13.63 1.28
CA LEU A 206 -6.01 14.73 2.24
C LEU A 206 -4.97 15.76 1.76
N LEU A 207 -4.00 15.31 0.96
CA LEU A 207 -3.03 16.17 0.32
C LEU A 207 -3.70 16.97 -0.80
N ASP A 208 -4.53 16.32 -1.61
CA ASP A 208 -5.34 16.95 -2.65
C ASP A 208 -6.33 17.96 -2.04
N GLU A 209 -7.06 17.61 -0.97
CA GLU A 209 -7.94 18.54 -0.25
C GLU A 209 -7.21 19.77 0.32
N PHE A 210 -6.01 19.59 0.89
CA PHE A 210 -5.20 20.70 1.41
C PHE A 210 -4.69 21.59 0.28
N ASP A 211 -4.20 20.97 -0.78
CA ASP A 211 -3.66 21.65 -1.95
C ASP A 211 -4.79 22.42 -2.68
N ASP A 212 -6.02 21.89 -2.74
CA ASP A 212 -7.24 22.56 -3.24
C ASP A 212 -7.70 23.72 -2.33
N GLU A 213 -7.71 23.53 -1.00
CA GLU A 213 -8.09 24.56 -0.02
C GLU A 213 -7.12 25.77 -0.07
N VAL A 214 -5.84 25.53 -0.33
CA VAL A 214 -4.81 26.57 -0.44
C VAL A 214 -4.80 27.24 -1.82
N THR A 215 -5.05 26.50 -2.89
CA THR A 215 -5.02 27.02 -4.27
C THR A 215 -6.30 27.73 -4.71
N GLY A 216 -7.44 27.50 -4.02
CA GLY A 216 -8.74 28.13 -4.29
C GLY A 216 -8.81 29.65 -4.09
N ALA A 217 -7.80 30.29 -3.50
CA ALA A 217 -7.90 31.68 -3.01
C ALA A 217 -7.06 32.75 -3.75
N SER A 218 -6.46 32.49 -4.93
CA SER A 218 -5.65 33.54 -5.58
C SER A 218 -5.61 33.51 -7.11
N GLY A 219 -5.82 34.68 -7.72
CA GLY A 219 -5.71 34.93 -9.17
C GLY A 219 -4.48 35.74 -9.62
N THR A 220 -4.03 35.42 -10.84
CA THR A 220 -3.08 36.08 -11.80
C THR A 220 -1.69 36.52 -11.29
N ALA A 221 -0.68 36.75 -12.14
CA ALA A 221 0.02 35.92 -13.13
C ALA A 221 1.49 36.43 -13.18
N LEU A 222 2.49 35.58 -13.40
CA LEU A 222 3.83 35.99 -13.86
C LEU A 222 4.41 34.86 -14.72
N ARG A 223 4.61 35.12 -16.01
CA ARG A 223 5.11 34.12 -16.97
C ARG A 223 6.59 33.85 -16.73
N TRP A 224 6.91 32.60 -16.43
CA TRP A 224 8.25 32.11 -16.08
C TRP A 224 8.93 31.35 -17.24
N GLU A 225 8.78 31.84 -18.47
CA GLU A 225 9.46 31.26 -19.65
C GLU A 225 10.98 31.53 -19.69
N LEU A 226 11.57 32.17 -18.67
CA LEU A 226 12.96 32.66 -18.70
C LEU A 226 13.99 31.83 -17.92
N LEU A 227 13.62 30.70 -17.27
CA LEU A 227 14.58 29.85 -16.53
C LEU A 227 14.45 28.34 -16.75
N GLY A 228 13.58 27.90 -17.65
CA GLY A 228 13.59 26.51 -18.11
C GLY A 228 14.69 26.35 -19.14
N GLN A 229 15.85 25.79 -18.75
CA GLN A 229 16.68 24.82 -19.50
C GLN A 229 17.97 24.57 -18.69
N VAL A 230 18.38 23.29 -18.60
CA VAL A 230 19.67 22.77 -18.10
C VAL A 230 20.88 23.72 -18.28
N PRO A 231 21.04 24.44 -19.41
CA PRO A 231 22.04 25.50 -19.59
C PRO A 231 22.13 26.54 -18.46
N VAL A 232 21.05 26.97 -17.80
CA VAL A 232 21.17 27.96 -16.70
C VAL A 232 21.77 27.34 -15.44
N ALA A 233 21.35 26.13 -15.07
CA ALA A 233 21.93 25.41 -13.94
C ALA A 233 23.42 25.08 -14.20
N VAL A 234 23.76 24.69 -15.43
CA VAL A 234 25.14 24.47 -15.87
C VAL A 234 25.94 25.78 -15.88
N THR A 235 25.37 26.90 -16.34
CA THR A 235 26.04 28.21 -16.39
C THR A 235 26.28 28.78 -14.99
N VAL A 236 25.30 28.67 -14.09
CA VAL A 236 25.44 29.07 -12.68
C VAL A 236 26.46 28.18 -11.96
N THR A 237 26.48 26.88 -12.25
CA THR A 237 27.48 25.94 -11.69
C THR A 237 28.88 26.23 -12.22
N ALA A 238 29.03 26.54 -13.51
CA ALA A 238 30.30 26.94 -14.11
C ALA A 238 30.82 28.26 -13.51
N LEU A 239 29.95 29.26 -13.33
CA LEU A 239 30.29 30.53 -12.68
C LEU A 239 30.66 30.35 -11.19
N LEU A 240 29.96 29.48 -10.46
CA LEU A 240 30.24 29.16 -9.06
C LEU A 240 31.54 28.33 -8.90
N ALA A 241 31.81 27.40 -9.82
CA ALA A 241 33.07 26.66 -9.88
C ALA A 241 34.25 27.59 -10.18
N LEU A 242 34.09 28.54 -11.11
CA LEU A 242 35.07 29.60 -11.41
C LEU A 242 35.32 30.52 -10.20
N LEU A 243 34.27 30.86 -9.43
CA LEU A 243 34.39 31.62 -8.18
C LEU A 243 35.13 30.85 -7.07
N ALA A 244 35.21 29.53 -7.17
CA ALA A 244 35.74 28.68 -6.11
C ALA A 244 36.93 27.78 -6.50
N MET A 245 37.65 28.12 -7.58
CA MET A 245 38.86 27.40 -8.04
C MET A 245 39.97 27.25 -6.97
N ARG A 246 39.90 27.97 -5.85
CA ARG A 246 40.79 27.81 -4.68
C ARG A 246 40.42 26.63 -3.77
N CYS A 247 39.35 25.88 -4.08
CA CYS A 247 38.90 24.72 -3.31
C CYS A 247 38.31 23.63 -4.22
N PRO A 248 39.15 22.74 -4.79
CA PRO A 248 38.69 21.63 -5.63
C PRO A 248 37.61 20.74 -5.00
N PRO A 249 37.64 20.40 -3.69
CA PRO A 249 36.56 19.64 -3.05
C PRO A 249 35.22 20.36 -3.06
N PHE A 250 35.23 21.70 -3.04
CA PHE A 250 34.02 22.50 -3.13
C PHE A 250 33.45 22.54 -4.54
N ALA A 251 34.30 22.72 -5.54
CA ALA A 251 33.88 22.65 -6.94
C ALA A 251 33.32 21.26 -7.30
N LEU A 252 33.98 20.18 -6.88
CA LEU A 252 33.53 18.80 -7.11
C LEU A 252 32.25 18.47 -6.34
N GLY A 253 32.11 18.95 -5.10
CA GLY A 253 30.91 18.74 -4.29
C GLY A 253 29.68 19.48 -4.82
N GLN A 254 29.86 20.64 -5.46
CA GLN A 254 28.78 21.34 -6.16
C GLN A 254 28.36 20.59 -7.42
N LEU A 255 29.32 20.13 -8.22
CA LEU A 255 29.04 19.34 -9.41
C LEU A 255 28.27 18.05 -9.06
N ALA A 256 28.70 17.34 -8.01
CA ALA A 256 28.03 16.12 -7.56
C ALA A 256 26.59 16.38 -7.09
N VAL A 257 26.31 17.51 -6.46
CA VAL A 257 24.94 17.85 -6.03
C VAL A 257 24.04 18.26 -7.18
N VAL A 258 24.55 18.96 -8.18
CA VAL A 258 23.75 19.33 -9.36
C VAL A 258 23.41 18.09 -10.18
N LEU A 259 24.36 17.17 -10.34
CA LEU A 259 24.09 15.87 -10.96
C LEU A 259 23.12 15.04 -10.11
N GLY A 260 23.32 15.03 -8.79
CA GLY A 260 22.43 14.36 -7.86
C GLY A 260 21.00 14.92 -7.85
N SER A 261 20.82 16.24 -7.97
CA SER A 261 19.49 16.87 -8.03
C SER A 261 18.78 16.56 -9.34
N LEU A 262 19.51 16.49 -10.46
CA LEU A 262 18.95 16.06 -11.74
C LEU A 262 18.45 14.61 -11.67
N VAL A 263 19.28 13.69 -11.17
CA VAL A 263 18.92 12.28 -10.99
C VAL A 263 17.74 12.12 -10.03
N LEU A 264 17.72 12.88 -8.93
CA LEU A 264 16.62 12.81 -7.97
C LEU A 264 15.32 13.33 -8.57
N THR A 265 15.37 14.44 -9.34
CA THR A 265 14.19 15.03 -9.97
C THR A 265 13.61 14.07 -11.00
N THR A 266 14.44 13.52 -11.90
CA THR A 266 13.98 12.50 -12.87
C THR A 266 13.42 11.27 -12.19
N TRP A 267 14.05 10.81 -11.11
CA TRP A 267 13.55 9.68 -10.34
C TRP A 267 12.18 9.94 -9.71
N PHE A 268 11.95 11.13 -9.14
CA PHE A 268 10.65 11.49 -8.58
C PHE A 268 9.57 11.65 -9.67
N THR A 269 9.93 12.23 -10.82
CA THR A 269 9.04 12.36 -11.97
C THR A 269 8.57 10.99 -12.47
N ASP A 270 9.50 10.05 -12.69
CA ASP A 270 9.19 8.72 -13.25
C ASP A 270 8.46 7.81 -12.25
N VAL A 271 8.57 8.09 -10.95
CA VAL A 271 8.01 7.22 -9.89
C VAL A 271 6.67 7.72 -9.38
N VAL A 272 6.48 9.04 -9.26
CA VAL A 272 5.29 9.61 -8.63
C VAL A 272 4.27 10.09 -9.66
N GLU A 273 4.70 10.42 -10.89
CA GLU A 273 3.83 10.90 -11.98
C GLU A 273 2.82 11.97 -11.52
N ARG A 274 3.24 12.84 -10.59
CA ARG A 274 2.35 13.82 -9.96
C ARG A 274 1.93 14.89 -10.96
N ALA A 275 0.64 14.93 -11.28
CA ALA A 275 0.06 15.95 -12.12
C ALA A 275 0.27 17.37 -11.56
N HIS A 276 0.60 18.30 -12.45
CA HIS A 276 0.57 19.73 -12.15
C HIS A 276 -0.88 20.21 -11.87
N PRO A 277 -1.06 21.36 -11.20
CA PRO A 277 -2.38 21.94 -11.00
C PRO A 277 -3.17 22.07 -12.32
N PRO A 278 -4.44 21.62 -12.37
CA PRO A 278 -5.20 21.44 -13.62
C PRO A 278 -5.51 22.74 -14.37
N ASP A 279 -5.51 23.89 -13.67
CA ASP A 279 -5.67 25.22 -14.27
C ASP A 279 -4.33 25.98 -14.39
N GLY A 280 -3.22 25.29 -14.20
CA GLY A 280 -1.87 25.84 -14.22
C GLY A 280 -1.27 25.87 -15.63
N PRO A 281 -0.16 26.62 -15.85
CA PRO A 281 0.51 26.69 -17.14
C PRO A 281 1.18 25.38 -17.58
N LEU A 282 1.29 24.39 -16.67
CA LEU A 282 1.86 23.05 -16.92
C LEU A 282 0.80 21.94 -16.78
N ALA A 283 -0.49 22.29 -16.82
CA ALA A 283 -1.58 21.32 -16.74
C ALA A 283 -1.45 20.24 -17.83
N GLY A 284 -1.68 18.98 -17.44
CA GLY A 284 -1.50 17.81 -18.31
C GLY A 284 -0.09 17.18 -18.26
N LEU A 285 0.87 17.81 -17.57
CA LEU A 285 2.17 17.20 -17.27
C LEU A 285 2.17 16.56 -15.87
N THR A 286 3.04 15.58 -15.66
CA THR A 286 3.10 14.71 -14.48
C THR A 286 4.39 14.82 -13.67
N ASP A 287 5.16 15.91 -13.83
CA ASP A 287 6.46 16.12 -13.18
C ASP A 287 6.44 17.18 -12.06
N SER A 288 5.30 17.35 -11.37
CA SER A 288 5.13 18.45 -10.40
C SER A 288 5.96 18.29 -9.11
N LEU A 289 6.30 17.06 -8.72
CA LEU A 289 7.02 16.74 -7.48
C LEU A 289 8.46 16.23 -7.75
N PRO A 290 9.49 16.75 -7.04
CA PRO A 290 9.49 17.98 -6.25
C PRO A 290 9.48 19.22 -7.14
N SER A 291 9.05 20.37 -6.60
CA SER A 291 9.04 21.61 -7.40
C SER A 291 10.45 22.00 -7.87
N GLY A 292 10.73 21.78 -9.15
CA GLY A 292 12.01 22.07 -9.79
C GLY A 292 12.48 23.52 -9.59
N PRO A 293 11.64 24.55 -9.79
CA PRO A 293 12.02 25.94 -9.58
C PRO A 293 12.50 26.24 -8.14
N VAL A 294 11.81 25.68 -7.15
CA VAL A 294 12.10 25.92 -5.74
C VAL A 294 13.33 25.13 -5.29
N LEU A 295 13.51 23.91 -5.80
CA LEU A 295 14.72 23.12 -5.65
C LEU A 295 15.95 23.90 -6.13
N GLN A 296 15.91 24.44 -7.35
CA GLN A 296 17.02 25.20 -7.92
C GLN A 296 17.30 26.50 -7.16
N ALA A 297 16.26 27.26 -6.81
CA ALA A 297 16.40 28.47 -6.00
C ALA A 297 17.04 28.19 -4.63
N THR A 298 16.71 27.03 -4.04
CA THR A 298 17.29 26.60 -2.76
C THR A 298 18.77 26.25 -2.88
N LEU A 299 19.16 25.54 -3.94
CA LEU A 299 20.57 25.24 -4.22
C LEU A 299 21.39 26.53 -4.38
N ILE A 300 20.88 27.51 -5.14
CA ILE A 300 21.52 28.83 -5.33
C ILE A 300 21.64 29.56 -3.99
N ALA A 301 20.57 29.58 -3.20
CA ALA A 301 20.54 30.24 -1.90
C ALA A 301 21.50 29.62 -0.87
N GLY A 302 21.81 28.34 -1.00
CA GLY A 302 22.81 27.65 -0.19
C GLY A 302 24.25 27.84 -0.68
N PHE A 303 24.47 27.72 -1.99
CA PHE A 303 25.82 27.63 -2.56
C PHE A 303 26.48 28.97 -2.88
N LEU A 304 25.72 29.96 -3.34
CA LEU A 304 26.28 31.26 -3.71
C LEU A 304 26.90 32.00 -2.51
N PRO A 305 26.27 32.06 -1.32
CA PRO A 305 26.89 32.64 -0.14
C PRO A 305 28.18 31.94 0.29
N LEU A 306 28.23 30.62 0.09
CA LEU A 306 29.36 29.79 0.42
C LEU A 306 30.53 30.02 -0.54
N ALA A 307 30.26 30.09 -1.85
CA ALA A 307 31.26 30.46 -2.85
C ALA A 307 31.84 31.87 -2.59
N VAL A 308 30.99 32.85 -2.25
CA VAL A 308 31.41 34.20 -1.85
C VAL A 308 32.30 34.16 -0.60
N PHE A 309 31.97 33.31 0.38
CA PHE A 309 32.80 33.14 1.57
C PHE A 309 34.17 32.54 1.25
N VAL A 310 34.22 31.49 0.43
CA VAL A 310 35.47 30.84 -0.02
C VAL A 310 36.37 31.83 -0.75
N ARG A 311 35.78 32.65 -1.63
CA ARG A 311 36.52 33.59 -2.48
C ARG A 311 37.00 34.83 -1.75
N THR A 312 36.18 35.37 -0.85
CA THR A 312 36.44 36.68 -0.22
C THR A 312 36.95 36.60 1.21
N ARG A 313 36.76 35.46 1.89
CA ARG A 313 36.99 35.26 3.33
C ARG A 313 36.28 36.27 4.25
N ARG A 314 35.32 37.05 3.72
CA ARG A 314 34.61 38.08 4.48
C ARG A 314 33.21 37.60 4.84
N ARG A 315 33.01 37.27 6.13
CA ARG A 315 31.72 36.82 6.67
C ARG A 315 30.57 37.78 6.37
N ARG A 316 30.80 39.10 6.42
CA ARG A 316 29.77 40.10 6.11
C ARG A 316 29.26 40.02 4.67
N ARG A 317 30.15 39.73 3.70
CA ARG A 317 29.77 39.60 2.29
C ARG A 317 28.95 38.33 2.04
N ALA A 318 29.37 37.21 2.62
CA ALA A 318 28.61 35.96 2.57
C ALA A 318 27.22 36.08 3.22
N LEU A 319 27.10 36.77 4.36
CA LEU A 319 25.80 37.01 5.01
C LEU A 319 24.89 37.93 4.17
N ALA A 320 25.45 38.95 3.53
CA ALA A 320 24.67 39.81 2.61
C ALA A 320 24.16 39.00 1.40
N THR A 321 25.01 38.16 0.82
CA THR A 321 24.62 37.25 -0.27
C THR A 321 23.53 36.29 0.18
N LEU A 322 23.64 35.69 1.37
CA LEU A 322 22.62 34.79 1.92
C LEU A 322 21.28 35.49 2.13
N ALA A 323 21.29 36.73 2.61
CA ALA A 323 20.06 37.52 2.77
C ALA A 323 19.38 37.80 1.42
N ILE A 324 20.17 38.16 0.39
CA ILE A 324 19.67 38.42 -0.96
C ILE A 324 19.09 37.15 -1.59
N THR A 325 19.85 36.06 -1.60
CA THR A 325 19.42 34.80 -2.23
C THR A 325 18.31 34.11 -1.44
N GLY A 326 18.29 34.23 -0.11
CA GLY A 326 17.19 33.73 0.72
C GLY A 326 15.89 34.50 0.48
N THR A 327 15.97 35.81 0.27
CA THR A 327 14.80 36.62 -0.12
C THR A 327 14.29 36.20 -1.51
N ALA A 328 15.20 35.98 -2.46
CA ALA A 328 14.84 35.49 -3.79
C ALA A 328 14.16 34.10 -3.75
N LEU A 329 14.64 33.18 -2.91
CA LEU A 329 14.01 31.87 -2.70
C LEU A 329 12.56 32.00 -2.22
N LEU A 330 12.29 32.88 -1.25
CA LEU A 330 10.94 33.11 -0.74
C LEU A 330 10.01 33.68 -1.81
N VAL A 331 10.52 34.59 -2.64
CA VAL A 331 9.78 35.15 -3.79
C VAL A 331 9.49 34.06 -4.83
N VAL A 332 10.46 33.20 -5.14
CA VAL A 332 10.27 32.07 -6.07
C VAL A 332 9.25 31.08 -5.51
N ALA A 333 9.37 30.67 -4.25
CA ALA A 333 8.43 29.73 -3.63
C ALA A 333 6.98 30.25 -3.63
N ALA A 334 6.78 31.51 -3.22
CA ALA A 334 5.45 32.14 -3.27
C ALA A 334 4.94 32.33 -4.71
N GLY A 335 5.84 32.66 -5.64
CA GLY A 335 5.53 32.82 -7.06
C GLY A 335 5.10 31.51 -7.72
N THR A 336 5.77 30.40 -7.41
CA THR A 336 5.45 29.07 -7.97
C THR A 336 4.07 28.57 -7.55
N VAL A 337 3.71 28.74 -6.27
CA VAL A 337 2.36 28.41 -5.79
C VAL A 337 1.32 29.32 -6.41
N ARG A 338 1.58 30.64 -6.41
CA ARG A 338 0.64 31.64 -6.95
C ARG A 338 0.40 31.45 -8.46
N ALA A 339 1.44 31.09 -9.20
CA ALA A 339 1.35 30.83 -10.64
C ALA A 339 0.78 29.45 -10.97
N ARG A 340 0.41 28.64 -9.97
CA ARG A 340 -0.07 27.27 -10.12
C ARG A 340 0.88 26.40 -10.95
N VAL A 341 2.18 26.65 -10.82
CA VAL A 341 3.24 25.88 -11.49
C VAL A 341 3.54 24.60 -10.72
N SER A 342 3.42 24.61 -9.39
CA SER A 342 3.52 23.41 -8.56
C SER A 342 2.58 23.54 -7.37
N TRP A 343 2.17 22.42 -6.78
CA TRP A 343 1.37 22.43 -5.57
C TRP A 343 2.18 23.04 -4.38
N PRO A 344 1.51 23.64 -3.38
CA PRO A 344 2.18 24.11 -2.16
C PRO A 344 3.05 23.04 -1.50
N SER A 345 2.57 21.80 -1.47
CA SER A 345 3.31 20.64 -0.98
C SER A 345 4.58 20.35 -1.79
N ASP A 346 4.53 20.47 -3.12
CA ASP A 346 5.69 20.28 -4.02
C ASP A 346 6.76 21.36 -3.84
N VAL A 347 6.33 22.59 -3.56
CA VAL A 347 7.21 23.72 -3.24
C VAL A 347 7.99 23.46 -1.95
N VAL A 348 7.32 22.93 -0.93
CA VAL A 348 7.97 22.52 0.32
C VAL A 348 8.95 21.37 0.06
N ALA A 349 8.56 20.37 -0.73
CA ALA A 349 9.43 19.26 -1.09
C ALA A 349 10.70 19.74 -1.82
N GLY A 350 10.56 20.62 -2.81
CA GLY A 350 11.69 21.23 -3.53
C GLY A 350 12.65 21.97 -2.60
N ALA A 351 12.13 22.74 -1.64
CA ALA A 351 12.95 23.43 -0.65
C ALA A 351 13.68 22.45 0.30
N LEU A 352 13.01 21.40 0.77
CA LEU A 352 13.61 20.42 1.68
C LEU A 352 14.70 19.59 0.99
N VAL A 353 14.43 19.11 -0.22
CA VAL A 353 15.41 18.36 -1.03
C VAL A 353 16.63 19.24 -1.33
N GLY A 354 16.42 20.47 -1.79
CA GLY A 354 17.51 21.40 -2.08
C GLY A 354 18.36 21.73 -0.85
N LEU A 355 17.72 21.94 0.30
CA LEU A 355 18.42 22.19 1.55
C LEU A 355 19.23 20.97 2.01
N GLY A 356 18.68 19.76 1.88
CA GLY A 356 19.37 18.51 2.19
C GLY A 356 20.65 18.34 1.37
N LEU A 357 20.58 18.62 0.07
CA LEU A 357 21.72 18.57 -0.84
C LEU A 357 22.79 19.61 -0.49
N VAL A 358 22.40 20.86 -0.22
CA VAL A 358 23.34 21.91 0.24
C VAL A 358 24.05 21.50 1.52
N LEU A 359 23.33 20.93 2.49
CA LEU A 359 23.89 20.47 3.75
C LEU A 359 24.84 19.28 3.57
N ALA A 360 24.55 18.37 2.63
CA ALA A 360 25.42 17.24 2.30
C ALA A 360 26.77 17.68 1.69
N THR A 361 26.75 18.64 0.74
CA THR A 361 28.01 19.23 0.24
C THR A 361 28.80 19.86 1.38
N TRP A 362 28.11 20.55 2.28
CA TRP A 362 28.77 21.23 3.38
C TRP A 362 29.39 20.28 4.41
N TRP A 363 28.78 19.11 4.62
CA TRP A 363 29.36 18.01 5.37
C TRP A 363 30.63 17.46 4.73
N ALA A 364 30.64 17.30 3.41
CA ALA A 364 31.82 16.88 2.66
C ALA A 364 32.97 17.87 2.86
N LEU A 365 32.70 19.19 2.83
CA LEU A 365 33.70 20.25 3.05
C LEU A 365 34.27 20.31 4.47
N GLU A 366 33.62 19.70 5.46
CA GLU A 366 34.12 19.70 6.83
C GLU A 366 35.23 18.64 7.04
N HIS A 367 35.43 17.74 6.07
CA HIS A 367 36.48 16.73 6.09
C HIS A 367 37.85 17.33 5.76
N ARG A 368 38.57 17.75 6.81
CA ARG A 368 39.91 18.39 6.74
C ARG A 368 40.91 17.72 5.76
N ARG A 369 40.86 16.39 5.61
CA ARG A 369 41.74 15.62 4.70
C ARG A 369 41.53 15.98 3.22
N LEU A 370 40.30 16.33 2.83
CA LEU A 370 39.99 16.75 1.45
C LEU A 370 40.63 18.11 1.13
N HIS A 371 40.96 18.89 2.16
CA HIS A 371 41.48 20.26 2.03
C HIS A 371 42.98 20.39 2.22
N GLU A 372 43.71 19.28 2.41
CA GLU A 372 45.18 19.27 2.62
C GLU A 372 45.96 19.84 1.43
N ARG A 373 45.40 19.71 0.21
CA ARG A 373 45.97 20.24 -1.04
C ARG A 373 45.35 21.58 -1.47
N CYS A 374 44.48 22.17 -0.66
CA CYS A 374 43.81 23.43 -1.02
C CYS A 374 44.64 24.64 -0.59
N ASP A 375 45.09 25.44 -1.56
CA ASP A 375 45.85 26.66 -1.28
C ASP A 375 44.96 27.78 -0.74
N GLY A 376 45.07 28.02 0.58
CA GLY A 376 44.36 29.12 1.22
C GLY A 376 42.83 29.01 1.20
N CYS A 377 42.27 27.79 1.29
CA CYS A 377 40.84 27.64 1.53
C CYS A 377 40.49 27.80 3.04
N PRO A 378 39.27 28.25 3.40
CA PRO A 378 38.86 28.40 4.81
C PRO A 378 38.87 27.12 5.65
N TRP A 379 38.94 25.94 5.02
CA TRP A 379 38.90 24.63 5.66
C TRP A 379 40.27 23.93 5.71
N ALA A 380 41.33 24.58 5.23
CA ALA A 380 42.69 24.10 5.39
C ALA A 380 43.05 23.99 6.89
N PRO A 381 43.74 22.93 7.33
CA PRO A 381 43.96 22.68 8.74
C PRO A 381 44.86 23.75 9.39
N ALA A 382 44.27 24.60 10.25
CA ALA A 382 45.03 25.35 11.25
C ALA A 382 45.25 24.45 12.49
N GLN A 383 46.48 24.40 13.00
CA GLN A 383 46.84 23.63 14.19
C GLN A 383 46.05 24.11 15.43
N ARG A 384 45.02 23.36 15.81
CA ARG A 384 44.52 23.09 17.18
C ARG A 384 43.17 22.34 17.09
N ALA A 385 42.97 21.33 17.93
CA ALA A 385 41.65 20.75 18.15
C ALA A 385 41.54 20.22 19.58
N ASP A 386 40.82 20.97 20.44
CA ASP A 386 40.21 20.40 21.63
C ASP A 386 38.91 19.65 21.27
N ARG A 387 38.58 18.66 22.11
CA ARG A 387 37.47 17.71 21.95
C ARG A 387 36.10 18.42 21.94
N LEU A 388 35.36 18.29 20.83
CA LEU A 388 34.02 18.83 20.64
C LEU A 388 33.03 17.71 20.32
N GLY A 389 32.62 16.93 21.33
CA GLY A 389 31.41 16.11 21.26
C GLY A 389 30.17 16.90 21.71
N LEU A 390 29.00 16.58 21.16
CA LEU A 390 27.73 17.31 21.41
C LEU A 390 26.90 16.75 22.55
N LEU A 391 26.88 15.44 22.68
CA LEU A 391 26.27 14.72 23.79
C LEU A 391 27.40 14.19 24.67
N PRO A 392 27.57 14.71 25.90
CA PRO A 392 28.47 14.12 26.87
C PRO A 392 27.84 12.81 27.35
N LEU A 393 28.15 11.72 26.67
CA LEU A 393 27.82 10.37 27.12
C LEU A 393 28.99 9.85 27.96
N ASP A 394 28.67 9.10 29.01
CA ASP A 394 29.68 8.45 29.82
C ASP A 394 30.54 7.48 28.96
N PRO A 395 31.88 7.44 29.11
CA PRO A 395 32.73 6.55 28.34
C PRO A 395 32.34 5.07 28.43
N SER A 396 31.82 4.63 29.59
CA SER A 396 31.38 3.25 29.80
C SER A 396 30.08 2.96 29.04
N LEU A 397 29.15 3.92 29.03
CA LEU A 397 27.91 3.88 28.24
C LEU A 397 28.21 3.89 26.73
N LEU A 398 29.16 4.71 26.25
CA LEU A 398 29.60 4.75 24.85
C LEU A 398 30.21 3.43 24.38
N ALA A 399 30.99 2.77 25.24
CA ALA A 399 31.55 1.46 24.95
C ALA A 399 30.47 0.36 24.98
N GLY A 400 29.44 0.52 25.82
CA GLY A 400 28.25 -0.33 25.84
C GLY A 400 27.43 -0.22 24.56
N ILE A 401 27.06 1.00 24.15
CA ILE A 401 26.29 1.28 22.93
C ILE A 401 27.00 0.72 21.69
N ARG A 402 28.31 0.92 21.58
CA ARG A 402 29.10 0.39 20.46
C ARG A 402 29.07 -1.13 20.38
N ARG A 403 29.25 -1.82 21.51
CA ARG A 403 29.20 -3.28 21.59
C ARG A 403 27.79 -3.80 21.27
N ALA A 404 26.77 -3.22 21.90
CA ALA A 404 25.38 -3.57 21.67
C ALA A 404 24.98 -3.39 20.20
N SER A 405 25.42 -2.31 19.55
CA SER A 405 25.09 -2.03 18.15
C SER A 405 25.74 -3.02 17.18
N ARG A 406 27.00 -3.40 17.43
CA ARG A 406 27.70 -4.40 16.60
C ARG A 406 27.10 -5.79 16.74
N LEU A 407 26.79 -6.18 17.98
CA LEU A 407 26.14 -7.46 18.28
C LEU A 407 24.70 -7.48 17.75
N GLY A 408 23.98 -6.38 17.85
CA GLY A 408 22.63 -6.22 17.30
C GLY A 408 22.60 -6.41 15.79
N LEU A 409 23.51 -5.77 15.05
CA LEU A 409 23.61 -5.98 13.60
C LEU A 409 23.96 -7.42 13.23
N ALA A 410 24.90 -8.04 13.94
CA ALA A 410 25.23 -9.44 13.72
C ALA A 410 24.03 -10.35 13.98
N ALA A 411 23.27 -10.10 15.06
CA ALA A 411 22.07 -10.87 15.40
C ALA A 411 20.97 -10.72 14.33
N VAL A 412 20.71 -9.51 13.83
CA VAL A 412 19.74 -9.26 12.75
C VAL A 412 20.11 -10.04 11.49
N LEU A 413 21.38 -9.99 11.08
CA LEU A 413 21.87 -10.73 9.92
C LEU A 413 21.74 -12.25 10.09
N VAL A 414 22.06 -12.78 11.28
CA VAL A 414 21.93 -14.21 11.58
C VAL A 414 20.47 -14.66 11.57
N VAL A 415 19.56 -13.88 12.16
CA VAL A 415 18.13 -14.19 12.17
C VAL A 415 17.58 -14.19 10.75
N LEU A 416 17.88 -13.18 9.93
CA LEU A 416 17.41 -13.11 8.55
C LEU A 416 17.99 -14.21 7.67
N ALA A 417 19.26 -14.57 7.84
CA ALA A 417 19.86 -15.71 7.15
C ALA A 417 19.21 -17.04 7.57
N GLY A 418 18.90 -17.20 8.86
CA GLY A 418 18.18 -18.37 9.38
C GLY A 418 16.75 -18.47 8.84
N LEU A 419 16.01 -17.36 8.84
CA LEU A 419 14.67 -17.29 8.24
C LEU A 419 14.73 -17.59 6.74
N ALA A 420 15.68 -17.01 6.00
CA ALA A 420 15.86 -17.30 4.58
C ALA A 420 16.18 -18.78 4.29
N ALA A 421 16.83 -19.48 5.23
CA ALA A 421 17.15 -20.90 5.10
C ALA A 421 15.99 -21.84 5.49
N VAL A 422 15.12 -21.43 6.43
CA VAL A 422 14.00 -22.24 6.93
C VAL A 422 12.70 -21.96 6.18
N GLU A 423 12.36 -20.68 6.03
CA GLU A 423 11.09 -20.21 5.45
C GLU A 423 11.24 -19.75 3.98
N GLY A 424 12.48 -19.53 3.53
CA GLY A 424 12.75 -18.96 2.20
C GLY A 424 12.78 -17.43 2.19
N LEU A 425 13.09 -16.84 1.02
CA LEU A 425 13.06 -15.39 0.83
C LEU A 425 11.68 -14.96 0.33
N PRO A 426 11.13 -13.82 0.81
CA PRO A 426 9.89 -13.26 0.29
C PRO A 426 9.93 -13.10 -1.22
N VAL A 427 9.02 -13.73 -1.95
CA VAL A 427 8.92 -13.58 -3.41
C VAL A 427 7.48 -13.29 -3.76
N SER A 428 7.26 -12.42 -4.75
CA SER A 428 5.93 -12.20 -5.32
C SER A 428 5.53 -13.53 -5.95
N PRO A 429 4.39 -14.12 -5.56
CA PRO A 429 3.91 -15.36 -6.16
C PRO A 429 3.70 -15.24 -7.67
N GLU A 430 3.38 -14.03 -8.14
CA GLU A 430 2.92 -13.72 -9.50
C GLU A 430 4.01 -13.05 -10.36
N GLY A 431 5.19 -12.75 -9.80
CA GLY A 431 6.30 -12.13 -10.53
C GLY A 431 6.11 -10.66 -10.94
N GLU A 432 5.03 -9.99 -10.53
CA GLU A 432 4.59 -8.66 -10.99
C GLU A 432 5.49 -7.45 -10.61
N ALA A 433 6.70 -7.68 -10.10
CA ALA A 433 7.71 -6.63 -9.86
C ALA A 433 9.12 -7.05 -10.29
N MET A 434 9.53 -8.25 -9.87
CA MET A 434 10.73 -8.96 -10.30
C MET A 434 10.41 -10.44 -10.15
N GLY A 435 10.55 -11.22 -11.23
CA GLY A 435 10.30 -12.67 -11.19
C GLY A 435 11.02 -13.35 -10.01
N PRO A 436 10.50 -14.49 -9.50
CA PRO A 436 10.95 -15.09 -8.23
C PRO A 436 12.47 -15.33 -8.18
N THR A 437 13.08 -15.72 -9.31
CA THR A 437 14.53 -15.91 -9.46
C THR A 437 15.31 -14.60 -9.27
N THR A 438 14.87 -13.51 -9.90
CA THR A 438 15.50 -12.19 -9.83
C THR A 438 15.35 -11.60 -8.44
N SER A 439 14.14 -11.67 -7.87
CA SER A 439 13.87 -11.18 -6.51
C SER A 439 14.73 -11.91 -5.47
N ARG A 440 14.82 -13.25 -5.57
CA ARG A 440 15.70 -14.05 -4.70
C ARG A 440 17.18 -13.65 -4.84
N THR A 441 17.64 -13.46 -6.07
CA THR A 441 19.03 -13.05 -6.36
C THR A 441 19.36 -11.69 -5.77
N VAL A 442 18.47 -10.71 -5.96
CA VAL A 442 18.65 -9.35 -5.42
C VAL A 442 18.64 -9.36 -3.89
N GLN A 443 17.72 -10.09 -3.26
CA GLN A 443 17.67 -10.17 -1.80
C GLN A 443 18.89 -10.87 -1.19
N LEU A 444 19.39 -11.94 -1.80
CA LEU A 444 20.66 -12.57 -1.38
C LEU A 444 21.84 -11.61 -1.56
N ALA A 445 21.90 -10.87 -2.67
CA ALA A 445 22.94 -9.86 -2.89
C ALA A 445 22.88 -8.74 -1.85
N LEU A 446 21.68 -8.28 -1.48
CA LEU A 446 21.47 -7.26 -0.44
C LEU A 446 21.84 -7.78 0.96
N LEU A 447 21.50 -9.02 1.31
CA LEU A 447 21.95 -9.66 2.56
C LEU A 447 23.47 -9.79 2.62
N GLY A 448 24.10 -10.20 1.51
CA GLY A 448 25.56 -10.24 1.38
C GLY A 448 26.21 -8.87 1.53
N LEU A 449 25.63 -7.84 0.89
CA LEU A 449 26.11 -6.46 0.98
C LEU A 449 25.93 -5.90 2.41
N ALA A 450 24.84 -6.24 3.10
CA ALA A 450 24.63 -5.87 4.49
C ALA A 450 25.67 -6.50 5.43
N ALA A 451 26.06 -7.75 5.19
CA ALA A 451 27.14 -8.42 5.92
C ALA A 451 28.51 -7.75 5.68
N VAL A 452 28.84 -7.42 4.43
CA VAL A 452 30.06 -6.67 4.09
C VAL A 452 30.04 -5.28 4.74
N ALA A 453 28.90 -4.59 4.69
CA ALA A 453 28.72 -3.29 5.31
C ALA A 453 28.88 -3.33 6.84
N TRP A 454 28.42 -4.40 7.50
CA TRP A 454 28.67 -4.64 8.92
C TRP A 454 30.17 -4.83 9.22
N LEU A 455 30.90 -5.58 8.39
CA LEU A 455 32.36 -5.71 8.52
C LEU A 455 33.06 -4.36 8.34
N VAL A 456 32.64 -3.55 7.36
CA VAL A 456 33.12 -2.17 7.17
C VAL A 456 32.83 -1.34 8.43
N ALA A 457 31.67 -1.51 9.07
CA ALA A 457 31.31 -0.80 10.30
C ALA A 457 32.21 -1.14 11.50
N LEU A 458 32.92 -2.28 11.48
CA LEU A 458 33.89 -2.61 12.53
C LEU A 458 35.10 -1.65 12.53
N ARG A 459 35.44 -1.09 11.36
CA ARG A 459 36.60 -0.20 11.17
C ARG A 459 36.21 1.24 10.83
N TRP A 460 35.18 1.42 10.02
CA TRP A 460 34.65 2.68 9.49
C TRP A 460 33.19 2.84 9.90
N GLU A 461 32.97 3.09 11.19
CA GLU A 461 31.65 2.98 11.84
C GLU A 461 30.53 3.78 11.17
N ALA A 462 30.80 5.03 10.76
CA ALA A 462 29.79 5.85 10.11
C ALA A 462 29.43 5.35 8.71
N THR A 463 30.45 5.02 7.90
CA THR A 463 30.29 4.53 6.53
C THR A 463 29.62 3.17 6.53
N GLY A 464 30.08 2.26 7.39
CA GLY A 464 29.48 0.94 7.52
C GLY A 464 28.04 1.01 8.04
N ALA A 465 27.75 1.81 9.06
CA ALA A 465 26.37 1.99 9.54
C ALA A 465 25.44 2.60 8.49
N ALA A 466 25.93 3.50 7.63
CA ALA A 466 25.14 4.03 6.50
C ALA A 466 24.85 2.97 5.45
N LEU A 467 25.86 2.17 5.07
CA LEU A 467 25.69 1.07 4.12
C LEU A 467 24.75 -0.01 4.65
N VAL A 468 24.85 -0.34 5.94
CA VAL A 468 23.95 -1.29 6.62
C VAL A 468 22.52 -0.75 6.67
N ALA A 469 22.33 0.53 6.95
CA ALA A 469 21.01 1.14 6.94
C ALA A 469 20.38 1.09 5.54
N VAL A 470 21.12 1.47 4.48
CA VAL A 470 20.62 1.46 3.10
C VAL A 470 20.26 0.04 2.65
N THR A 471 21.11 -0.94 2.91
CA THR A 471 20.86 -2.35 2.54
C THR A 471 19.70 -2.96 3.33
N GLY A 472 19.61 -2.69 4.63
CA GLY A 472 18.50 -3.13 5.47
C GLY A 472 17.15 -2.52 5.07
N LEU A 473 17.18 -1.26 4.63
CA LEU A 473 16.00 -0.58 4.08
C LEU A 473 15.57 -1.14 2.73
N ALA A 474 16.52 -1.44 1.84
CA ALA A 474 16.21 -2.12 0.59
C ALA A 474 15.59 -3.53 0.83
N LEU A 475 16.10 -4.29 1.81
CA LEU A 475 15.51 -5.56 2.23
C LEU A 475 14.11 -5.39 2.83
N ALA A 476 13.85 -4.28 3.53
CA ALA A 476 12.52 -3.98 4.06
C ALA A 476 11.47 -3.77 2.97
N VAL A 477 11.84 -3.21 1.80
CA VAL A 477 10.92 -3.09 0.65
C VAL A 477 10.49 -4.47 0.15
N PHE A 478 11.39 -5.43 0.06
CA PHE A 478 11.06 -6.81 -0.33
C PHE A 478 10.13 -7.51 0.66
N ALA A 479 10.14 -7.13 1.94
CA ALA A 479 9.19 -7.68 2.90
C ALA A 479 7.73 -7.29 2.58
N ALA A 480 7.51 -6.14 1.93
CA ALA A 480 6.18 -5.68 1.53
C ALA A 480 5.55 -6.54 0.41
N VAL A 481 6.36 -7.40 -0.22
CA VAL A 481 5.94 -8.30 -1.29
C VAL A 481 5.20 -9.53 -0.75
N ALA A 482 5.42 -9.91 0.51
CA ALA A 482 4.79 -11.09 1.11
C ALA A 482 4.13 -10.79 2.46
N TYR A 483 4.35 -9.60 3.00
CA TYR A 483 3.90 -9.22 4.34
C TYR A 483 3.33 -7.81 4.33
N GLN A 484 2.43 -7.56 5.27
CA GLN A 484 1.84 -6.24 5.51
C GLN A 484 2.92 -5.16 5.72
N PRO A 485 2.69 -3.88 5.32
CA PRO A 485 3.72 -2.83 5.33
C PRO A 485 4.39 -2.57 6.69
N TRP A 486 3.75 -2.88 7.81
CA TRP A 486 4.35 -2.75 9.14
C TRP A 486 5.51 -3.74 9.38
N VAL A 487 5.53 -4.89 8.70
CA VAL A 487 6.65 -5.85 8.77
C VAL A 487 7.90 -5.25 8.11
N SER A 488 7.73 -4.52 7.00
CA SER A 488 8.79 -3.71 6.39
C SER A 488 9.33 -2.68 7.38
N VAL A 489 8.46 -2.01 8.15
CA VAL A 489 8.88 -1.07 9.19
C VAL A 489 9.69 -1.75 10.30
N LEU A 490 9.32 -2.97 10.71
CA LEU A 490 10.09 -3.73 11.71
C LEU A 490 11.48 -4.12 11.19
N ILE A 491 11.57 -4.61 9.94
CA ILE A 491 12.86 -4.98 9.33
C ILE A 491 13.73 -3.73 9.17
N ALA A 492 13.16 -2.63 8.68
CA ALA A 492 13.85 -1.33 8.63
C ALA A 492 14.37 -0.90 10.00
N GLY A 493 13.52 -1.00 11.03
CA GLY A 493 13.86 -0.68 12.42
C GLY A 493 14.99 -1.55 12.97
N ALA A 494 15.01 -2.85 12.66
CA ALA A 494 16.03 -3.80 13.09
C ALA A 494 17.43 -3.44 12.57
N PHE A 495 17.54 -2.93 11.33
CA PHE A 495 18.80 -2.44 10.79
C PHE A 495 19.14 -1.02 11.25
N LEU A 496 18.16 -0.14 11.40
CA LEU A 496 18.38 1.26 11.74
C LEU A 496 18.74 1.50 13.19
N ALA A 497 18.10 0.82 14.15
CA ALA A 497 18.37 1.00 15.58
C ALA A 497 19.85 0.82 15.94
N PRO A 498 20.54 -0.27 15.53
CA PRO A 498 21.97 -0.41 15.80
C PRO A 498 22.84 0.50 14.91
N SER A 499 22.39 0.86 13.70
CA SER A 499 23.09 1.86 12.86
C SER A 499 23.12 3.24 13.54
N VAL A 500 22.00 3.64 14.15
CA VAL A 500 21.90 4.84 14.99
C VAL A 500 22.80 4.73 16.22
N GLY A 501 22.89 3.57 16.86
CA GLY A 501 23.81 3.36 17.97
C GLY A 501 25.30 3.54 17.59
N LEU A 502 25.71 3.08 16.42
CA LEU A 502 27.06 3.32 15.88
C LEU A 502 27.30 4.80 15.55
N TRP A 503 26.29 5.49 15.02
CA TRP A 503 26.34 6.93 14.78
C TRP A 503 26.41 7.75 16.07
N LEU A 504 25.68 7.33 17.11
CA LEU A 504 25.75 7.92 18.45
C LEU A 504 27.15 7.79 19.06
N HIS A 505 27.85 6.68 18.79
CA HIS A 505 29.26 6.52 19.16
C HIS A 505 30.18 7.43 18.34
N TRP A 506 29.97 7.48 17.02
CA TRP A 506 30.79 8.28 16.09
C TRP A 506 30.71 9.80 16.35
N GLN A 507 29.53 10.33 16.68
CA GLN A 507 29.33 11.77 16.89
C GLN A 507 30.12 12.37 18.06
N HIS A 508 30.56 11.56 19.03
CA HIS A 508 31.25 12.05 20.22
C HIS A 508 32.61 12.73 19.89
N ARG A 509 33.10 12.58 18.66
CA ARG A 509 34.34 13.20 18.15
C ARG A 509 34.12 14.24 17.05
N ARG A 510 32.87 14.67 16.79
CA ARG A 510 32.49 15.45 15.59
C ARG A 510 31.63 16.67 15.91
N THR A 511 31.64 17.66 15.02
CA THR A 511 30.95 18.95 15.19
C THR A 511 29.43 18.81 15.10
N LEU A 512 28.66 19.81 15.60
CA LEU A 512 27.19 19.93 15.44
C LEU A 512 26.72 19.45 14.07
N ARG A 513 27.36 20.03 13.06
CA ARG A 513 26.87 20.01 11.71
C ARG A 513 26.93 18.61 11.11
N SER A 514 27.93 17.82 11.52
CA SER A 514 28.06 16.41 11.18
C SER A 514 26.92 15.53 11.73
N VAL A 515 26.34 15.90 12.87
CA VAL A 515 25.21 15.17 13.48
C VAL A 515 23.88 15.55 12.83
N THR A 516 23.69 16.83 12.49
CA THR A 516 22.49 17.28 11.77
C THR A 516 22.35 16.61 10.41
N VAL A 517 23.45 16.55 9.64
CA VAL A 517 23.43 15.95 8.30
C VAL A 517 23.07 14.48 8.36
N LEU A 518 23.60 13.77 9.35
CA LEU A 518 23.30 12.37 9.58
C LEU A 518 21.82 12.14 9.87
N ALA A 519 21.24 12.95 10.78
CA ALA A 519 19.83 12.85 11.12
C ALA A 519 18.90 13.14 9.91
N VAL A 520 19.25 14.13 9.08
CA VAL A 520 18.49 14.46 7.86
C VAL A 520 18.55 13.30 6.87
N VAL A 521 19.74 12.76 6.58
CA VAL A 521 19.92 11.64 5.64
C VAL A 521 19.17 10.39 6.10
N THR A 522 19.24 10.05 7.40
CA THR A 522 18.50 8.91 7.94
C THR A 522 16.99 9.08 7.80
N ALA A 523 16.45 10.28 8.07
CA ALA A 523 15.03 10.56 7.92
C ALA A 523 14.58 10.46 6.46
N THR A 524 15.37 10.97 5.51
CA THR A 524 15.07 10.86 4.07
C THR A 524 15.08 9.41 3.59
N LEU A 525 16.04 8.60 4.02
CA LEU A 525 16.11 7.19 3.66
C LEU A 525 14.91 6.39 4.21
N LEU A 526 14.52 6.66 5.45
CA LEU A 526 13.33 6.07 6.08
C LEU A 526 12.04 6.41 5.33
N ALA A 527 11.88 7.69 4.99
CA ALA A 527 10.75 8.18 4.20
C ALA A 527 10.67 7.47 2.84
N GLY A 528 11.77 7.46 2.09
CA GLY A 528 11.84 6.81 0.78
C GLY A 528 11.57 5.30 0.82
N THR A 529 11.96 4.63 1.92
CA THR A 529 11.72 3.19 2.09
C THR A 529 10.26 2.89 2.37
N TYR A 530 9.60 3.69 3.21
CA TYR A 530 8.18 3.54 3.45
C TYR A 530 7.37 3.80 2.18
N THR A 531 7.67 4.89 1.45
CA THR A 531 6.96 5.20 0.20
C THR A 531 7.15 4.12 -0.86
N ALA A 532 8.38 3.59 -1.00
CA ALA A 532 8.64 2.49 -1.93
C ALA A 532 7.97 1.18 -1.49
N GLY A 533 7.99 0.86 -0.19
CA GLY A 533 7.31 -0.32 0.36
C GLY A 533 5.79 -0.25 0.21
N ALA A 534 5.19 0.92 0.48
CA ALA A 534 3.76 1.16 0.30
C ALA A 534 3.36 1.06 -1.17
N ALA A 535 4.10 1.69 -2.09
CA ALA A 535 3.81 1.61 -3.53
C ALA A 535 3.89 0.17 -4.07
N VAL A 536 4.86 -0.62 -3.63
CA VAL A 536 4.97 -2.04 -4.00
C VAL A 536 3.80 -2.85 -3.43
N HIS A 537 3.44 -2.62 -2.16
CA HIS A 537 2.31 -3.28 -1.54
C HIS A 537 0.99 -2.92 -2.21
N ASP A 538 0.75 -1.65 -2.50
CA ASP A 538 -0.49 -1.17 -3.14
C ASP A 538 -0.61 -1.65 -4.59
N ARG A 539 0.50 -1.79 -5.32
CA ARG A 539 0.48 -2.39 -6.66
C ARG A 539 0.06 -3.86 -6.63
N LEU A 540 0.59 -4.63 -5.68
CA LEU A 540 0.32 -6.06 -5.57
C LEU A 540 -1.05 -6.34 -4.92
N TYR A 541 -1.37 -5.63 -3.85
CA TYR A 541 -2.50 -5.90 -2.95
C TYR A 541 -3.52 -4.76 -2.82
N GLY A 542 -3.17 -3.54 -3.25
CA GLY A 542 -4.07 -2.38 -3.21
C GLY A 542 -5.07 -2.39 -4.36
N PRO A 543 -6.20 -1.66 -4.23
CA PRO A 543 -7.29 -1.70 -5.19
C PRO A 543 -6.82 -1.26 -6.58
N ALA A 544 -6.99 -2.13 -7.59
CA ALA A 544 -6.62 -1.85 -8.99
C ALA A 544 -7.79 -1.23 -9.77
N ALA A 545 -8.98 -1.26 -9.18
CA ALA A 545 -10.19 -0.58 -9.62
C ALA A 545 -10.87 0.05 -8.38
N PRO A 546 -11.78 1.02 -8.57
CA PRO A 546 -12.49 1.64 -7.45
C PRO A 546 -13.16 0.61 -6.54
N LEU A 547 -13.17 0.91 -5.24
CA LEU A 547 -13.87 0.09 -4.26
C LEU A 547 -15.39 0.27 -4.39
N SER A 548 -16.11 -0.79 -4.10
CA SER A 548 -17.54 -0.84 -3.98
C SER A 548 -18.02 0.03 -2.80
N GLY A 549 -19.22 0.59 -2.93
CA GLY A 549 -19.92 1.25 -1.82
C GLY A 549 -20.63 0.27 -0.86
N GLN A 550 -20.56 -1.05 -1.10
CA GLN A 550 -21.14 -2.05 -0.21
C GLN A 550 -20.45 -2.05 1.15
N VAL A 551 -21.24 -2.06 2.21
CA VAL A 551 -20.74 -2.13 3.58
C VAL A 551 -20.84 -3.55 4.12
N ALA A 552 -19.91 -3.92 5.00
CA ALA A 552 -19.96 -5.20 5.70
C ALA A 552 -21.27 -5.33 6.48
N LEU A 553 -22.03 -6.39 6.20
CA LEU A 553 -23.25 -6.69 6.93
C LEU A 553 -22.90 -7.45 8.23
N PRO A 554 -23.52 -7.09 9.37
CA PRO A 554 -23.27 -7.77 10.64
C PRO A 554 -23.49 -9.28 10.54
N VAL A 555 -22.57 -10.06 11.12
CA VAL A 555 -22.71 -11.52 11.27
C VAL A 555 -23.43 -11.79 12.59
N ASP A 556 -24.69 -12.21 12.52
CA ASP A 556 -25.44 -12.74 13.68
C ASP A 556 -25.33 -14.27 13.77
N ARG A 557 -25.64 -14.96 12.65
CA ARG A 557 -25.70 -16.44 12.60
C ARG A 557 -25.04 -17.04 11.37
N VAL A 558 -25.21 -16.40 10.22
CA VAL A 558 -24.67 -16.86 8.94
C VAL A 558 -23.48 -16.00 8.59
N GLU A 559 -22.30 -16.63 8.59
CA GLU A 559 -21.07 -15.97 8.22
C GLU A 559 -21.06 -15.64 6.74
N TRP A 560 -21.41 -16.59 5.88
CA TRP A 560 -21.67 -16.35 4.45
C TRP A 560 -22.63 -17.38 3.88
N VAL A 561 -23.22 -17.04 2.74
CA VAL A 561 -24.08 -17.94 1.96
C VAL A 561 -23.96 -17.58 0.49
N TRP A 562 -23.95 -18.61 -0.36
CA TRP A 562 -24.00 -18.46 -1.80
C TRP A 562 -24.77 -19.61 -2.45
N THR A 563 -25.31 -19.32 -3.63
CA THR A 563 -26.19 -20.22 -4.39
C THR A 563 -25.54 -20.67 -5.69
N GLY A 564 -25.88 -21.89 -6.12
CA GLY A 564 -25.40 -22.48 -7.37
C GLY A 564 -26.18 -23.76 -7.66
N GLY A 565 -25.76 -24.54 -8.65
CA GLY A 565 -26.41 -25.81 -8.95
C GLY A 565 -27.89 -25.65 -9.26
N VAL A 566 -28.26 -24.48 -9.81
CA VAL A 566 -29.63 -24.10 -10.11
C VAL A 566 -30.05 -24.80 -11.40
N THR A 567 -31.19 -25.46 -11.34
CA THR A 567 -31.88 -26.06 -12.50
C THR A 567 -33.24 -25.40 -12.66
N ASP A 568 -34.04 -25.88 -13.60
CA ASP A 568 -35.42 -25.47 -13.82
C ASP A 568 -36.31 -25.70 -12.59
N ARG A 569 -36.02 -26.77 -11.84
CA ARG A 569 -36.86 -27.24 -10.73
C ARG A 569 -36.13 -27.42 -9.41
N SER A 570 -34.85 -27.10 -9.33
CA SER A 570 -34.06 -27.26 -8.11
C SER A 570 -32.99 -26.18 -7.96
N ALA A 571 -32.47 -26.02 -6.75
CA ALA A 571 -31.34 -25.16 -6.47
C ALA A 571 -30.53 -25.68 -5.28
N ARG A 572 -29.26 -25.27 -5.20
CA ARG A 572 -28.35 -25.58 -4.10
C ARG A 572 -27.81 -24.31 -3.46
N ALA A 573 -27.53 -24.39 -2.18
CA ALA A 573 -26.83 -23.35 -1.44
C ALA A 573 -25.81 -23.96 -0.49
N VAL A 574 -24.72 -23.24 -0.25
CA VAL A 574 -23.80 -23.54 0.85
C VAL A 574 -23.73 -22.32 1.75
N ALA A 575 -23.76 -22.55 3.06
CA ALA A 575 -23.65 -21.51 4.07
C ALA A 575 -22.69 -21.91 5.18
N GLN A 576 -21.95 -20.96 5.72
CA GLN A 576 -21.19 -21.15 6.96
C GLN A 576 -21.93 -20.53 8.15
N VAL A 577 -22.03 -21.31 9.22
CA VAL A 577 -22.67 -20.97 10.49
C VAL A 577 -21.85 -21.53 11.65
N GLY A 578 -22.32 -21.35 12.89
CA GLY A 578 -21.68 -21.96 14.05
C GLY A 578 -21.68 -23.51 14.00
N PRO A 579 -20.60 -24.19 14.42
CA PRO A 579 -20.56 -25.66 14.49
C PRO A 579 -21.70 -26.26 15.33
N GLY A 580 -22.21 -27.41 14.90
CA GLY A 580 -23.32 -28.11 15.56
C GLY A 580 -24.71 -27.47 15.42
N SER A 581 -24.87 -26.39 14.65
CA SER A 581 -26.18 -25.74 14.43
C SER A 581 -27.09 -26.58 13.53
N GLU A 582 -28.40 -26.53 13.76
CA GLU A 582 -29.41 -27.06 12.82
C GLU A 582 -29.75 -25.99 11.78
N VAL A 583 -29.50 -26.28 10.50
CA VAL A 583 -29.68 -25.34 9.40
C VAL A 583 -30.75 -25.84 8.42
N ARG A 584 -31.62 -24.92 7.98
CA ARG A 584 -32.56 -25.12 6.87
C ARG A 584 -32.49 -23.95 5.90
N TRP A 585 -32.74 -24.22 4.62
CA TRP A 585 -32.93 -23.18 3.62
C TRP A 585 -34.42 -22.93 3.41
N LEU A 586 -34.86 -21.68 3.56
CA LEU A 586 -36.22 -21.25 3.28
C LEU A 586 -36.23 -20.44 1.98
N VAL A 587 -36.85 -21.00 0.95
CA VAL A 587 -36.97 -20.40 -0.38
C VAL A 587 -38.43 -19.99 -0.59
N THR A 588 -38.67 -18.74 -0.97
CA THR A 588 -40.01 -18.13 -1.11
C THR A 588 -40.20 -17.62 -2.52
N GLY A 589 -41.22 -18.14 -3.21
CA GLY A 589 -41.59 -17.73 -4.56
C GLY A 589 -42.36 -16.40 -4.61
N PRO A 590 -42.65 -15.88 -5.81
CA PRO A 590 -43.37 -14.61 -5.99
C PRO A 590 -44.77 -14.64 -5.37
N ASP A 591 -45.42 -15.81 -5.40
CA ASP A 591 -46.78 -16.04 -4.89
C ASP A 591 -46.82 -16.22 -3.36
N GLY A 592 -45.65 -16.13 -2.69
CA GLY A 592 -45.49 -16.41 -1.27
C GLY A 592 -45.38 -17.90 -0.92
N ALA A 593 -45.44 -18.80 -1.91
CA ALA A 593 -45.21 -20.23 -1.74
C ALA A 593 -43.80 -20.48 -1.15
N GLN A 594 -43.73 -21.30 -0.11
CA GLN A 594 -42.48 -21.60 0.60
C GLN A 594 -42.02 -23.03 0.31
N HIS A 595 -40.78 -23.16 -0.12
CA HIS A 595 -40.05 -24.41 -0.23
C HIS A 595 -38.97 -24.46 0.85
N ARG A 596 -38.73 -25.65 1.42
CA ARG A 596 -37.79 -25.82 2.53
C ARG A 596 -36.86 -26.99 2.24
N SER A 597 -35.57 -26.79 2.47
CA SER A 597 -34.65 -27.92 2.49
C SER A 597 -34.93 -28.83 3.69
N PRO A 598 -34.49 -30.09 3.64
CA PRO A 598 -34.28 -30.88 4.86
C PRO A 598 -33.39 -30.12 5.85
N ALA A 599 -33.54 -30.43 7.14
CA ALA A 599 -32.65 -29.91 8.17
C ALA A 599 -31.29 -30.60 8.09
N VAL A 600 -30.22 -29.83 8.16
CA VAL A 600 -28.84 -30.31 8.16
C VAL A 600 -28.15 -29.80 9.42
N THR A 601 -27.55 -30.71 10.19
CA THR A 601 -26.68 -30.33 11.31
C THR A 601 -25.26 -30.15 10.82
N THR A 602 -24.66 -28.99 11.05
CA THR A 602 -23.27 -28.71 10.65
C THR A 602 -22.27 -29.48 11.50
N ALA A 603 -21.17 -29.92 10.87
CA ALA A 603 -20.04 -30.52 11.56
C ALA A 603 -19.17 -29.44 12.22
N ASP A 604 -17.95 -29.82 12.64
CA ASP A 604 -16.97 -28.92 13.27
C ASP A 604 -16.51 -27.77 12.36
N ASP A 605 -16.67 -27.92 11.04
CA ASP A 605 -16.36 -26.89 10.03
C ASP A 605 -17.45 -25.80 9.94
N GLY A 606 -18.63 -26.02 10.51
CA GLY A 606 -19.74 -25.07 10.45
C GLY A 606 -20.37 -24.92 9.05
N VAL A 607 -20.06 -25.81 8.09
CA VAL A 607 -20.53 -25.69 6.71
C VAL A 607 -21.80 -26.50 6.47
N ALA A 608 -22.87 -25.82 6.08
CA ALA A 608 -24.16 -26.41 5.73
C ALA A 608 -24.35 -26.47 4.20
N ARG A 609 -24.58 -27.66 3.67
CA ARG A 609 -24.94 -27.89 2.26
C ARG A 609 -26.44 -28.12 2.16
N LEU A 610 -27.13 -27.27 1.42
CA LEU A 610 -28.58 -27.17 1.38
C LEU A 610 -29.06 -27.36 -0.07
N ALA A 611 -30.21 -28.01 -0.24
CA ALA A 611 -30.83 -28.21 -1.54
C ALA A 611 -32.36 -28.16 -1.41
N VAL A 612 -33.01 -27.63 -2.45
CA VAL A 612 -34.47 -27.57 -2.58
C VAL A 612 -34.85 -28.03 -3.98
N ASP A 613 -35.89 -28.84 -4.05
CA ASP A 613 -36.49 -29.35 -5.29
C ASP A 613 -37.95 -28.87 -5.44
N GLY A 614 -38.55 -29.16 -6.59
CA GLY A 614 -39.95 -28.84 -6.88
C GLY A 614 -40.21 -27.35 -7.08
N LEU A 615 -39.20 -26.60 -7.51
CA LEU A 615 -39.33 -25.20 -7.90
C LEU A 615 -40.01 -25.09 -9.28
N THR A 616 -40.50 -23.89 -9.60
CA THR A 616 -41.08 -23.57 -10.90
C THR A 616 -39.96 -23.05 -11.82
N PRO A 617 -39.89 -23.48 -13.09
CA PRO A 617 -38.93 -22.94 -14.08
C PRO A 617 -39.07 -21.44 -14.28
N ALA A 618 -38.00 -20.77 -14.72
CA ALA A 618 -37.95 -19.34 -15.05
C ALA A 618 -38.59 -18.42 -13.99
N THR A 619 -38.38 -18.75 -12.70
CA THR A 619 -39.06 -18.08 -11.58
C THR A 619 -38.06 -17.49 -10.60
N ARG A 620 -38.26 -16.22 -10.24
CA ARG A 620 -37.44 -15.52 -9.24
C ARG A 620 -37.87 -15.90 -7.82
N TYR A 621 -36.91 -16.40 -7.04
CA TYR A 621 -37.09 -16.74 -5.64
C TYR A 621 -36.28 -15.80 -4.73
N ARG A 622 -36.80 -15.60 -3.53
CA ARG A 622 -36.07 -15.00 -2.40
C ARG A 622 -35.77 -16.07 -1.38
N PHE A 623 -34.67 -15.95 -0.66
CA PHE A 623 -34.33 -16.93 0.37
C PHE A 623 -33.80 -16.33 1.66
N ALA A 624 -33.93 -17.12 2.73
CA ALA A 624 -33.25 -16.92 4.00
C ALA A 624 -32.70 -18.25 4.51
N VAL A 625 -31.59 -18.20 5.25
CA VAL A 625 -31.05 -19.35 5.97
C VAL A 625 -31.63 -19.34 7.38
N VAL A 626 -32.18 -20.46 7.82
CA VAL A 626 -32.77 -20.64 9.15
C VAL A 626 -31.81 -21.46 9.99
N VAL A 627 -31.30 -20.87 11.07
CA VAL A 627 -30.33 -21.48 11.99
C VAL A 627 -30.99 -21.64 13.36
N ASP A 628 -31.07 -22.87 13.86
CA ASP A 628 -31.73 -23.25 15.12
C ASP A 628 -33.16 -22.71 15.24
N GLY A 629 -33.90 -22.77 14.13
CA GLY A 629 -35.29 -22.30 14.04
C GLY A 629 -35.45 -20.79 13.83
N VAL A 630 -34.37 -20.02 13.76
CA VAL A 630 -34.40 -18.56 13.55
C VAL A 630 -33.88 -18.20 12.16
N ALA A 631 -34.69 -17.51 11.36
CA ALA A 631 -34.25 -17.01 10.05
C ALA A 631 -33.27 -15.84 10.21
N ASP A 632 -32.10 -15.93 9.58
CA ASP A 632 -31.17 -14.81 9.52
C ASP A 632 -31.75 -13.70 8.62
N ARG A 633 -31.84 -12.50 9.20
CA ARG A 633 -32.28 -11.27 8.52
C ARG A 633 -31.19 -10.20 8.50
N ALA A 634 -30.12 -10.37 9.27
CA ALA A 634 -29.04 -9.39 9.41
C ALA A 634 -28.15 -9.33 8.17
N ARG A 635 -27.91 -10.47 7.52
CA ARG A 635 -27.20 -10.57 6.24
C ARG A 635 -28.07 -10.21 5.01
N GLY A 636 -29.31 -9.76 5.23
CA GLY A 636 -30.28 -9.44 4.18
C GLY A 636 -30.96 -10.66 3.56
N VAL A 637 -31.96 -10.43 2.70
CA VAL A 637 -32.67 -11.50 1.97
C VAL A 637 -31.93 -11.78 0.67
N GLY A 638 -31.51 -13.02 0.46
CA GLY A 638 -30.89 -13.46 -0.80
C GLY A 638 -31.92 -13.75 -1.89
N GLY A 639 -31.45 -13.98 -3.11
CA GLY A 639 -32.31 -14.30 -4.24
C GLY A 639 -31.58 -15.05 -5.33
N PHE A 640 -32.35 -15.71 -6.19
CA PHE A 640 -31.90 -16.34 -7.43
C PHE A 640 -33.12 -16.54 -8.36
N SER A 641 -32.88 -16.83 -9.63
CA SER A 641 -33.92 -17.29 -10.56
C SER A 641 -33.62 -18.72 -10.99
N THR A 642 -34.63 -19.59 -11.03
CA THR A 642 -34.52 -20.90 -11.68
C THR A 642 -34.34 -20.74 -13.18
N VAL A 643 -33.61 -21.66 -13.81
CA VAL A 643 -33.39 -21.59 -15.26
C VAL A 643 -34.69 -21.94 -16.02
N PRO A 644 -34.85 -21.50 -17.28
CA PRO A 644 -35.96 -21.92 -18.13
C PRO A 644 -35.87 -23.43 -18.48
N ASP A 645 -37.02 -24.09 -18.69
CA ASP A 645 -37.12 -25.48 -19.19
C ASP A 645 -37.47 -25.57 -20.69
N GLY A 646 -37.18 -24.50 -21.44
CA GLY A 646 -37.43 -24.35 -22.87
C GLY A 646 -36.78 -23.08 -23.44
N PRO A 647 -37.24 -22.61 -24.62
CA PRO A 647 -36.72 -21.39 -25.23
C PRO A 647 -36.89 -20.15 -24.36
N ALA A 648 -35.82 -19.39 -24.18
CA ALA A 648 -35.83 -18.13 -23.44
C ALA A 648 -34.53 -17.34 -23.64
N SER A 649 -34.64 -16.01 -23.70
CA SER A 649 -33.49 -15.12 -23.67
C SER A 649 -33.00 -14.86 -22.24
N PHE A 650 -31.68 -14.82 -22.06
CA PHE A 650 -31.04 -14.56 -20.77
C PHE A 650 -29.59 -14.08 -20.92
N THR A 651 -29.09 -13.47 -19.86
CA THR A 651 -27.68 -13.05 -19.76
C THR A 651 -26.92 -13.97 -18.82
N LEU A 652 -25.75 -14.46 -19.27
CA LEU A 652 -24.74 -15.08 -18.43
C LEU A 652 -23.62 -14.07 -18.18
N ALA A 653 -23.31 -13.76 -16.92
CA ALA A 653 -22.11 -13.00 -16.62
C ALA A 653 -20.90 -13.93 -16.57
N VAL A 654 -19.73 -13.44 -16.96
CA VAL A 654 -18.47 -14.19 -17.00
C VAL A 654 -17.38 -13.39 -16.29
N GLY A 655 -16.58 -14.03 -15.45
CA GLY A 655 -15.45 -13.38 -14.80
C GLY A 655 -14.52 -14.34 -14.08
N GLY A 656 -13.22 -14.11 -14.23
CA GLY A 656 -12.15 -14.82 -13.53
C GLY A 656 -11.18 -13.83 -12.87
N CYS A 657 -10.28 -14.34 -12.03
CA CYS A 657 -9.15 -13.58 -11.49
C CYS A 657 -9.59 -12.45 -10.55
N ALA A 658 -10.20 -12.81 -9.43
CA ALA A 658 -10.53 -11.89 -8.33
C ALA A 658 -9.48 -11.96 -7.24
N ARG A 659 -9.03 -10.80 -6.73
CA ARG A 659 -8.23 -10.77 -5.51
C ARG A 659 -8.98 -11.41 -4.35
N THR A 660 -8.24 -12.09 -3.48
CA THR A 660 -8.78 -12.73 -2.27
C THR A 660 -9.49 -11.70 -1.40
N GLY A 661 -10.79 -11.90 -1.16
CA GLY A 661 -11.60 -10.99 -0.34
C GLY A 661 -11.81 -9.60 -0.95
N SER A 662 -11.84 -9.50 -2.28
CA SER A 662 -12.01 -8.22 -2.96
C SER A 662 -13.36 -7.56 -2.66
N SER A 663 -13.32 -6.23 -2.57
CA SER A 663 -14.50 -5.36 -2.57
C SER A 663 -14.47 -4.35 -3.71
N GLY A 664 -13.97 -4.74 -4.89
CA GLY A 664 -13.99 -3.89 -6.08
C GLY A 664 -15.40 -3.60 -6.60
N ALA A 665 -15.59 -2.45 -7.25
CA ALA A 665 -16.87 -2.02 -7.82
C ALA A 665 -17.36 -2.96 -8.96
N VAL A 666 -16.48 -3.76 -9.55
CA VAL A 666 -16.82 -4.74 -10.60
C VAL A 666 -17.89 -5.74 -10.15
N PHE A 667 -17.91 -6.15 -8.86
CA PHE A 667 -18.93 -7.07 -8.35
C PHE A 667 -20.32 -6.43 -8.27
N ASP A 668 -20.38 -5.11 -8.03
CA ASP A 668 -21.63 -4.36 -8.13
C ASP A 668 -22.09 -4.26 -9.59
N ALA A 669 -21.16 -4.06 -10.53
CA ALA A 669 -21.45 -3.98 -11.96
C ALA A 669 -22.01 -5.31 -12.50
N ILE A 670 -21.40 -6.44 -12.14
CA ILE A 670 -21.92 -7.78 -12.48
C ILE A 670 -23.34 -7.96 -11.95
N ARG A 671 -23.58 -7.60 -10.68
CA ARG A 671 -24.92 -7.69 -10.07
C ARG A 671 -25.92 -6.75 -10.75
N ALA A 672 -25.48 -5.57 -11.20
CA ALA A 672 -26.32 -4.59 -11.87
C ALA A 672 -26.69 -5.01 -13.31
N ALA A 673 -25.91 -5.89 -13.94
CA ALA A 673 -26.25 -6.51 -15.21
C ALA A 673 -27.42 -7.52 -15.11
N ASP A 674 -27.91 -7.81 -13.90
CA ASP A 674 -29.01 -8.75 -13.60
C ASP A 674 -28.88 -10.12 -14.31
N PRO A 675 -27.71 -10.78 -14.26
CA PRO A 675 -27.49 -12.04 -14.96
C PRO A 675 -28.33 -13.17 -14.35
N LEU A 676 -28.77 -14.10 -15.21
CA LEU A 676 -29.43 -15.34 -14.76
C LEU A 676 -28.47 -16.21 -13.95
N LEU A 677 -27.19 -16.25 -14.36
CA LEU A 677 -26.12 -17.03 -13.76
C LEU A 677 -24.78 -16.31 -13.95
N TYR A 678 -23.90 -16.42 -12.95
CA TYR A 678 -22.51 -15.97 -13.04
C TYR A 678 -21.58 -17.18 -13.25
N LEU A 679 -20.88 -17.20 -14.39
CA LEU A 679 -19.85 -18.15 -14.73
C LEU A 679 -18.50 -17.65 -14.20
N GLN A 680 -18.02 -18.28 -13.14
CA GLN A 680 -16.71 -17.97 -12.56
C GLN A 680 -15.67 -18.93 -13.16
N THR A 681 -14.74 -18.37 -13.94
CA THR A 681 -13.81 -19.10 -14.83
C THR A 681 -12.47 -19.48 -14.21
N GLY A 682 -12.34 -19.38 -12.88
CA GLY A 682 -11.11 -19.63 -12.13
C GLY A 682 -10.58 -18.39 -11.44
N ASP A 683 -9.63 -18.61 -10.55
CA ASP A 683 -9.03 -17.59 -9.69
C ASP A 683 -10.08 -16.81 -8.90
N LEU A 684 -11.03 -17.53 -8.30
CA LEU A 684 -11.97 -17.03 -7.30
C LEU A 684 -11.23 -16.38 -6.12
N HIS A 685 -10.03 -16.86 -5.81
CA HIS A 685 -9.11 -16.27 -4.84
C HIS A 685 -7.64 -16.57 -5.16
N TYR A 686 -6.74 -15.66 -4.78
CA TYR A 686 -5.28 -15.86 -4.88
C TYR A 686 -4.71 -16.50 -3.60
N GLY A 687 -5.38 -17.56 -3.15
CA GLY A 687 -5.08 -18.24 -1.88
C GLY A 687 -3.79 -19.05 -1.90
N ASN A 688 -3.44 -19.64 -3.05
CA ASN A 688 -2.21 -20.43 -3.25
C ASN A 688 -1.97 -21.47 -2.15
N VAL A 689 -2.98 -22.29 -1.86
CA VAL A 689 -2.94 -23.26 -0.76
C VAL A 689 -1.97 -24.40 -1.07
N THR A 690 -0.85 -24.42 -0.35
CA THR A 690 0.20 -25.45 -0.48
C THR A 690 0.14 -26.54 0.61
N ARG A 691 -0.78 -26.42 1.56
CA ARG A 691 -0.94 -27.34 2.70
C ARG A 691 -2.12 -28.27 2.51
N THR A 692 -1.97 -29.54 2.89
CA THR A 692 -3.02 -30.58 2.86
C THR A 692 -4.04 -30.45 3.99
N ASP A 693 -4.36 -29.21 4.35
CA ASP A 693 -5.27 -28.86 5.45
C ASP A 693 -6.54 -28.25 4.87
N ALA A 694 -7.65 -28.98 4.98
CA ALA A 694 -8.94 -28.55 4.43
C ALA A 694 -9.46 -27.26 5.07
N GLY A 695 -9.06 -26.95 6.31
CA GLY A 695 -9.44 -25.70 6.96
C GLY A 695 -8.87 -24.48 6.24
N VAL A 696 -7.67 -24.60 5.67
CA VAL A 696 -7.03 -23.49 4.94
C VAL A 696 -7.80 -23.14 3.67
N PHE A 697 -8.33 -24.14 2.94
CA PHE A 697 -9.23 -23.88 1.81
C PHE A 697 -10.54 -23.23 2.28
N GLY A 698 -11.12 -23.71 3.39
CA GLY A 698 -12.30 -23.10 4.00
C GLY A 698 -12.09 -21.62 4.32
N ASP A 699 -10.94 -21.26 4.89
CA ASP A 699 -10.58 -19.87 5.19
C ASP A 699 -10.52 -19.02 3.90
N ARG A 700 -9.98 -19.55 2.79
CA ARG A 700 -9.93 -18.80 1.52
C ARG A 700 -11.33 -18.58 0.92
N TYR A 701 -12.23 -19.56 1.04
CA TYR A 701 -13.63 -19.36 0.69
C TYR A 701 -14.28 -18.31 1.60
N ALA A 702 -14.01 -18.34 2.92
CA ALA A 702 -14.56 -17.36 3.86
C ALA A 702 -14.08 -15.94 3.56
N ASP A 703 -12.80 -15.75 3.25
CA ASP A 703 -12.20 -14.47 2.85
C ASP A 703 -12.99 -13.85 1.66
N THR A 704 -13.25 -14.65 0.62
CA THR A 704 -14.00 -14.23 -0.58
C THR A 704 -15.51 -14.05 -0.33
N LEU A 705 -16.16 -15.01 0.33
CA LEU A 705 -17.61 -15.03 0.49
C LEU A 705 -18.12 -14.07 1.59
N SER A 706 -17.21 -13.53 2.40
CA SER A 706 -17.54 -12.55 3.46
C SER A 706 -17.24 -11.11 3.06
N ALA A 707 -16.39 -10.88 2.04
CA ALA A 707 -16.05 -9.54 1.57
C ALA A 707 -17.31 -8.80 1.05
N PRO A 708 -17.56 -7.55 1.46
CA PRO A 708 -18.83 -6.86 1.23
C PRO A 708 -19.40 -6.93 -0.19
N ALA A 709 -18.60 -6.62 -1.21
CA ALA A 709 -19.07 -6.59 -2.61
C ALA A 709 -19.30 -8.00 -3.16
N GLN A 710 -18.36 -8.91 -2.94
CA GLN A 710 -18.46 -10.32 -3.34
C GLN A 710 -19.63 -11.03 -2.65
N ALA A 711 -19.77 -10.88 -1.34
CA ALA A 711 -20.88 -11.41 -0.56
C ALA A 711 -22.24 -10.89 -1.04
N ALA A 712 -22.31 -9.64 -1.52
CA ALA A 712 -23.53 -9.08 -2.10
C ALA A 712 -23.88 -9.73 -3.45
N LEU A 713 -22.89 -9.96 -4.31
CA LEU A 713 -23.06 -10.67 -5.59
C LEU A 713 -23.53 -12.11 -5.36
N TYR A 714 -22.76 -12.89 -4.60
CA TYR A 714 -22.98 -14.33 -4.42
C TYR A 714 -24.26 -14.69 -3.64
N ARG A 715 -24.83 -13.72 -2.91
CA ARG A 715 -26.13 -13.87 -2.25
C ARG A 715 -27.32 -13.59 -3.18
N GLN A 716 -27.12 -12.91 -4.31
CA GLN A 716 -28.19 -12.48 -5.23
C GLN A 716 -28.13 -13.14 -6.60
N VAL A 717 -26.97 -13.62 -7.01
CA VAL A 717 -26.73 -14.22 -8.32
C VAL A 717 -26.18 -15.63 -8.11
N PRO A 718 -26.83 -16.67 -8.65
CA PRO A 718 -26.28 -18.02 -8.57
C PRO A 718 -24.99 -18.15 -9.39
N VAL A 719 -24.08 -18.99 -8.92
CA VAL A 719 -22.73 -19.16 -9.50
C VAL A 719 -22.54 -20.57 -10.03
N ALA A 720 -21.98 -20.69 -11.22
CA ALA A 720 -21.31 -21.91 -11.68
C ALA A 720 -19.80 -21.63 -11.72
N TYR A 721 -19.03 -22.43 -10.99
CA TYR A 721 -17.63 -22.16 -10.69
C TYR A 721 -16.77 -23.38 -11.02
N VAL A 722 -15.63 -23.14 -11.66
CA VAL A 722 -14.51 -24.09 -11.78
C VAL A 722 -13.22 -23.35 -11.40
N TRP A 723 -12.27 -24.05 -10.77
CA TRP A 723 -11.04 -23.39 -10.31
C TRP A 723 -10.10 -23.02 -11.45
N GLY A 724 -9.25 -22.01 -11.18
CA GLY A 724 -7.98 -21.80 -11.85
C GLY A 724 -6.84 -22.48 -11.06
N ASP A 725 -5.60 -22.13 -11.35
CA ASP A 725 -4.46 -22.61 -10.56
C ASP A 725 -4.45 -22.04 -9.14
N HIS A 726 -4.76 -20.75 -8.99
CA HIS A 726 -4.66 -20.04 -7.71
C HIS A 726 -5.66 -20.52 -6.64
N ASP A 727 -6.81 -21.04 -7.08
CA ASP A 727 -7.80 -21.64 -6.18
C ASP A 727 -7.53 -23.13 -5.92
N TYR A 728 -6.92 -23.81 -6.89
CA TYR A 728 -6.60 -25.22 -6.79
C TYR A 728 -5.40 -25.46 -5.87
N ALA A 729 -4.29 -24.75 -6.09
CA ALA A 729 -3.10 -24.84 -5.25
C ALA A 729 -2.15 -23.64 -5.39
N GLY A 730 -1.87 -23.16 -6.59
CA GLY A 730 -1.00 -22.03 -6.87
C GLY A 730 -0.42 -22.08 -8.28
N ASN A 731 0.32 -21.03 -8.66
CA ASN A 731 0.73 -20.78 -10.04
C ASN A 731 1.22 -22.04 -10.78
N ASP A 732 0.69 -22.28 -11.97
CA ASP A 732 1.04 -23.39 -12.88
C ASP A 732 0.87 -24.80 -12.28
N SER A 733 0.11 -24.94 -11.19
CA SER A 733 -0.04 -26.23 -10.51
C SER A 733 -0.85 -27.26 -11.31
N ASP A 734 -0.52 -28.53 -11.09
CA ASP A 734 -1.04 -29.66 -11.86
C ASP A 734 -1.42 -30.86 -10.96
N SER A 735 -1.56 -32.05 -11.57
CA SER A 735 -1.91 -33.28 -10.85
C SER A 735 -0.86 -33.75 -9.82
N THR A 736 0.37 -33.24 -9.89
CA THR A 736 1.47 -33.58 -8.95
C THR A 736 1.34 -32.83 -7.61
N SER A 737 0.46 -31.83 -7.54
CA SER A 737 0.26 -31.03 -6.34
C SER A 737 -0.16 -31.90 -5.14
N PRO A 738 0.53 -31.77 -3.98
CA PRO A 738 0.23 -32.58 -2.80
C PRO A 738 -1.18 -32.28 -2.23
N VAL A 739 -1.75 -31.11 -2.55
CA VAL A 739 -3.07 -30.69 -2.06
C VAL A 739 -4.22 -31.19 -2.93
N ARG A 740 -3.97 -31.86 -4.06
CA ARG A 740 -4.98 -32.28 -5.04
C ARG A 740 -6.25 -32.87 -4.44
N SER A 741 -6.09 -33.87 -3.56
CA SER A 741 -7.23 -34.54 -2.91
C SER A 741 -7.96 -33.63 -1.92
N THR A 742 -7.23 -32.72 -1.28
CA THR A 742 -7.77 -31.75 -0.32
C THR A 742 -8.56 -30.66 -1.05
N ALA A 743 -8.03 -30.11 -2.15
CA ALA A 743 -8.72 -29.14 -3.01
C ALA A 743 -10.04 -29.72 -3.56
N ARG A 744 -10.00 -30.95 -4.08
CA ARG A 744 -11.20 -31.69 -4.54
C ARG A 744 -12.25 -31.89 -3.45
N ALA A 745 -11.81 -32.15 -2.22
CA ALA A 745 -12.71 -32.30 -1.07
C ALA A 745 -13.31 -30.95 -0.66
N ALA A 746 -12.50 -29.91 -0.61
CA ALA A 746 -12.90 -28.55 -0.24
C ALA A 746 -13.91 -27.97 -1.24
N TYR A 747 -13.71 -28.16 -2.55
CA TYR A 747 -14.68 -27.75 -3.56
C TYR A 747 -16.04 -28.42 -3.31
N ARG A 748 -16.07 -29.73 -3.09
CA ARG A 748 -17.32 -30.48 -2.83
C ARG A 748 -18.01 -30.11 -1.52
N SER A 749 -17.30 -29.55 -0.55
CA SER A 749 -17.88 -29.11 0.71
C SER A 749 -18.36 -27.66 0.66
N HIS A 750 -17.65 -26.77 -0.03
CA HIS A 750 -17.90 -25.33 -0.01
C HIS A 750 -18.67 -24.80 -1.23
N VAL A 751 -18.65 -25.49 -2.36
CA VAL A 751 -19.25 -25.02 -3.62
C VAL A 751 -20.63 -25.66 -3.86
N PRO A 752 -21.70 -24.88 -4.10
CA PRO A 752 -23.00 -25.39 -4.49
C PRO A 752 -23.00 -25.79 -5.98
N SER A 753 -22.20 -26.77 -6.39
CA SER A 753 -22.06 -27.16 -7.80
C SER A 753 -23.25 -27.95 -8.34
N HIS A 754 -23.40 -27.96 -9.66
CA HIS A 754 -24.15 -29.01 -10.37
C HIS A 754 -23.49 -30.38 -10.16
N PRO A 755 -24.18 -31.50 -10.50
CA PRO A 755 -23.61 -32.83 -10.36
C PRO A 755 -22.29 -33.01 -11.13
N LEU A 756 -21.24 -33.40 -10.43
CA LEU A 756 -19.92 -33.66 -11.00
C LEU A 756 -19.90 -34.98 -11.78
N ALA A 757 -19.34 -34.99 -12.98
CA ALA A 757 -19.38 -36.14 -13.88
C ALA A 757 -18.61 -37.37 -13.33
N GLU A 758 -17.45 -37.17 -12.68
CA GLU A 758 -16.71 -38.27 -12.04
C GLU A 758 -17.19 -38.61 -10.61
N GLY A 759 -18.20 -37.90 -10.09
CA GLY A 759 -18.74 -38.16 -8.76
C GLY A 759 -17.72 -37.93 -7.63
N ARG A 760 -17.56 -38.93 -6.75
CA ARG A 760 -16.75 -38.79 -5.51
C ARG A 760 -15.26 -38.99 -5.78
N GLY A 761 -14.46 -37.94 -5.50
CA GLY A 761 -12.99 -38.01 -5.49
C GLY A 761 -12.30 -37.74 -6.83
N GLY A 762 -13.05 -37.71 -7.94
CA GLY A 762 -12.54 -37.34 -9.27
C GLY A 762 -12.36 -35.84 -9.48
N ALA A 763 -12.02 -35.46 -10.71
CA ALA A 763 -11.97 -34.06 -11.16
C ALA A 763 -13.36 -33.40 -11.08
N ILE A 764 -13.39 -32.06 -11.15
CA ILE A 764 -14.61 -31.27 -10.88
C ILE A 764 -15.38 -30.83 -12.13
N TYR A 765 -15.09 -31.43 -13.29
CA TYR A 765 -15.80 -31.13 -14.52
C TYR A 765 -17.26 -31.60 -14.46
N HIS A 766 -18.13 -30.83 -15.12
CA HIS A 766 -19.57 -31.05 -15.10
C HIS A 766 -20.27 -30.30 -16.23
N ALA A 767 -21.55 -30.61 -16.43
CA ALA A 767 -22.38 -29.95 -17.43
C ALA A 767 -23.83 -29.87 -16.96
N PHE A 768 -24.56 -28.87 -17.45
CA PHE A 768 -25.96 -28.62 -17.13
C PHE A 768 -26.65 -27.81 -18.24
N ASP A 769 -27.97 -27.76 -18.19
CA ASP A 769 -28.78 -27.07 -19.20
C ASP A 769 -29.33 -25.75 -18.64
N VAL A 770 -29.40 -24.74 -19.50
CA VAL A 770 -30.10 -23.46 -19.28
C VAL A 770 -31.02 -23.24 -20.48
N GLY A 771 -32.31 -23.57 -20.33
CA GLY A 771 -33.22 -23.62 -21.48
C GLY A 771 -32.73 -24.62 -22.52
N ARG A 772 -32.48 -24.14 -23.75
CA ARG A 772 -31.93 -24.95 -24.85
C ARG A 772 -30.40 -24.90 -24.96
N VAL A 773 -29.71 -24.26 -24.02
CA VAL A 773 -28.24 -24.09 -24.02
C VAL A 773 -27.59 -25.11 -23.09
N ARG A 774 -26.59 -25.84 -23.59
CA ARG A 774 -25.76 -26.75 -22.79
C ARG A 774 -24.52 -26.02 -22.30
N VAL A 775 -24.30 -25.96 -20.99
CA VAL A 775 -23.09 -25.38 -20.39
C VAL A 775 -22.15 -26.49 -19.94
N LEU A 776 -20.89 -26.44 -20.38
CA LEU A 776 -19.83 -27.40 -20.05
C LEU A 776 -18.73 -26.70 -19.25
N LEU A 777 -18.30 -27.26 -18.11
CA LEU A 777 -17.18 -26.74 -17.32
C LEU A 777 -16.07 -27.79 -17.22
N THR A 778 -14.86 -27.42 -17.62
CA THR A 778 -13.68 -28.31 -17.60
C THR A 778 -12.70 -27.95 -16.49
N ASP A 779 -12.25 -28.96 -15.75
CA ASP A 779 -11.14 -28.85 -14.79
C ASP A 779 -9.81 -29.02 -15.51
N THR A 780 -9.03 -27.96 -15.60
CA THR A 780 -7.78 -27.93 -16.34
C THR A 780 -6.56 -28.09 -15.44
N ARG A 781 -6.73 -28.41 -14.16
CA ARG A 781 -5.61 -28.43 -13.19
C ARG A 781 -5.42 -29.79 -12.56
N SER A 782 -6.49 -30.41 -12.05
CA SER A 782 -6.30 -31.52 -11.10
C SER A 782 -5.89 -32.85 -11.74
N GLU A 783 -6.12 -33.02 -13.05
CA GLU A 783 -5.60 -34.16 -13.83
C GLU A 783 -4.56 -33.73 -14.88
N ARG A 784 -4.12 -32.46 -14.86
CA ARG A 784 -3.07 -31.94 -15.74
C ARG A 784 -1.75 -32.68 -15.47
N THR A 785 -1.05 -33.05 -16.52
CA THR A 785 0.29 -33.67 -16.51
C THR A 785 1.21 -32.90 -17.44
N GLU A 786 2.42 -33.38 -17.71
CA GLU A 786 3.32 -32.74 -18.67
C GLU A 786 2.75 -32.72 -20.10
N ASP A 787 1.99 -33.76 -20.49
CA ASP A 787 1.54 -33.97 -21.89
C ASP A 787 0.01 -33.89 -22.08
N SER A 788 -0.77 -33.74 -21.00
CA SER A 788 -2.24 -33.74 -21.04
C SER A 788 -2.82 -32.68 -20.11
N MET A 789 -3.76 -31.89 -20.60
CA MET A 789 -4.42 -30.79 -19.87
C MET A 789 -5.54 -31.33 -18.99
N LEU A 790 -6.41 -32.18 -19.56
CA LEU A 790 -7.63 -32.66 -18.91
C LEU A 790 -7.47 -34.05 -18.30
N GLY A 791 -6.46 -34.81 -18.72
CA GLY A 791 -6.36 -36.23 -18.43
C GLY A 791 -7.35 -37.07 -19.22
N ALA A 792 -7.04 -38.36 -19.41
CA ALA A 792 -7.75 -39.23 -20.35
C ALA A 792 -9.26 -39.37 -20.11
N ARG A 793 -9.71 -39.39 -18.85
CA ARG A 793 -11.13 -39.58 -18.51
C ARG A 793 -11.98 -38.36 -18.83
N GLN A 794 -11.47 -37.17 -18.52
CA GLN A 794 -12.16 -35.91 -18.80
C GLN A 794 -12.09 -35.57 -20.28
N LEU A 795 -10.98 -35.85 -20.95
CA LEU A 795 -10.85 -35.67 -22.40
C LEU A 795 -11.91 -36.49 -23.16
N ALA A 796 -12.01 -37.79 -22.86
CA ALA A 796 -13.03 -38.65 -23.48
C ALA A 796 -14.45 -38.15 -23.17
N TRP A 797 -14.71 -37.76 -21.91
CA TRP A 797 -16.00 -37.17 -21.54
C TRP A 797 -16.31 -35.90 -22.32
N LEU A 798 -15.35 -34.98 -22.47
CA LEU A 798 -15.57 -33.72 -23.18
C LEU A 798 -15.86 -33.97 -24.66
N GLN A 799 -15.11 -34.86 -25.31
CA GLN A 799 -15.34 -35.22 -26.72
C GLN A 799 -16.75 -35.82 -26.91
N ASP A 800 -17.13 -36.80 -26.08
CA ASP A 800 -18.45 -37.41 -26.13
C ASP A 800 -19.57 -36.38 -25.86
N GLU A 801 -19.33 -35.50 -24.89
CA GLU A 801 -20.30 -34.49 -24.47
C GLU A 801 -20.48 -33.38 -25.51
N LEU A 802 -19.42 -32.94 -26.20
CA LEU A 802 -19.50 -32.01 -27.32
C LEU A 802 -20.35 -32.60 -28.45
N VAL A 803 -20.06 -33.85 -28.84
CA VAL A 803 -20.81 -34.54 -29.92
C VAL A 803 -22.27 -34.80 -29.53
N ARG A 804 -22.54 -35.08 -28.26
CA ARG A 804 -23.91 -35.26 -27.77
C ARG A 804 -24.65 -33.92 -27.74
N ALA A 805 -24.03 -32.89 -27.17
CA ALA A 805 -24.63 -31.58 -27.00
C ALA A 805 -24.94 -30.92 -28.34
N SER A 806 -24.06 -31.04 -29.35
CA SER A 806 -24.29 -30.52 -30.70
C SER A 806 -25.47 -31.15 -31.45
N ARG A 807 -26.10 -32.18 -30.87
CA ARG A 807 -27.28 -32.87 -31.42
C ARG A 807 -28.53 -32.69 -30.58
N GLU A 808 -28.38 -32.27 -29.33
CA GLU A 808 -29.45 -32.26 -28.33
C GLU A 808 -29.74 -30.85 -27.81
N ALA A 809 -28.76 -29.95 -27.87
CA ALA A 809 -28.87 -28.55 -27.50
C ALA A 809 -28.89 -27.68 -28.75
N ALA A 810 -29.33 -26.44 -28.58
CA ALA A 810 -29.35 -25.44 -29.63
C ALA A 810 -28.08 -24.55 -29.63
N LEU A 811 -27.32 -24.59 -28.53
CA LEU A 811 -26.06 -23.90 -28.34
C LEU A 811 -25.28 -24.63 -27.23
N VAL A 812 -23.96 -24.74 -27.38
CA VAL A 812 -23.03 -25.22 -26.39
C VAL A 812 -22.14 -24.07 -25.91
N VAL A 813 -22.11 -23.81 -24.60
CA VAL A 813 -21.20 -22.87 -23.96
C VAL A 813 -20.15 -23.65 -23.17
N TRP A 814 -18.90 -23.64 -23.64
CA TRP A 814 -17.78 -24.29 -22.97
C TRP A 814 -16.98 -23.30 -22.13
N VAL A 815 -17.02 -23.48 -20.81
CA VAL A 815 -16.22 -22.76 -19.82
C VAL A 815 -14.87 -23.46 -19.65
N ASN A 816 -13.81 -22.79 -20.09
CA ASN A 816 -12.44 -23.26 -20.09
C ASN A 816 -11.52 -22.27 -19.34
N PRO A 817 -11.00 -22.61 -18.15
CA PRO A 817 -10.23 -21.66 -17.32
C PRO A 817 -8.99 -21.04 -17.96
N ASP A 818 -8.33 -21.74 -18.90
CA ASP A 818 -7.02 -21.32 -19.45
C ASP A 818 -7.12 -20.84 -20.91
N PRO A 819 -6.24 -19.93 -21.37
CA PRO A 819 -6.26 -19.44 -22.75
C PRO A 819 -6.18 -20.57 -23.79
N TRP A 820 -7.17 -20.63 -24.69
CA TRP A 820 -7.20 -21.58 -25.82
C TRP A 820 -6.27 -21.18 -26.94
N LEU A 821 -6.27 -19.88 -27.27
CA LEU A 821 -5.48 -19.28 -28.36
C LEU A 821 -4.04 -19.10 -27.91
N ALA A 822 -3.14 -19.98 -28.34
CA ALA A 822 -1.73 -19.89 -27.99
C ALA A 822 -0.85 -20.66 -29.00
N PRO A 823 0.39 -20.19 -29.25
CA PRO A 823 1.34 -20.93 -30.07
C PRO A 823 1.70 -22.26 -29.42
N ALA A 824 1.93 -23.29 -30.24
CA ALA A 824 2.37 -24.59 -29.75
C ALA A 824 3.82 -24.50 -29.24
N GLU A 825 4.02 -24.63 -27.94
CA GLU A 825 5.33 -24.51 -27.28
C GLU A 825 5.29 -25.32 -25.97
N PRO A 826 6.18 -26.34 -25.82
CA PRO A 826 6.21 -27.16 -24.61
C PRO A 826 6.48 -26.35 -23.34
N GLY A 827 5.80 -26.70 -22.24
CA GLY A 827 5.99 -26.08 -20.93
C GLY A 827 5.24 -24.76 -20.71
N ARG A 828 4.39 -24.32 -21.65
CA ARG A 828 3.42 -23.26 -21.40
C ARG A 828 2.32 -23.72 -20.46
N ASP A 829 1.77 -22.79 -19.68
CA ASP A 829 0.66 -23.04 -18.75
C ASP A 829 -0.73 -22.96 -19.41
N ASP A 830 -0.79 -22.46 -20.65
CA ASP A 830 -2.00 -22.42 -21.48
C ASP A 830 -2.10 -23.62 -22.43
N TRP A 831 -3.17 -23.68 -23.24
CA TRP A 831 -3.36 -24.78 -24.18
C TRP A 831 -2.27 -24.91 -25.27
N GLY A 832 -1.39 -23.92 -25.42
CA GLY A 832 -0.20 -24.00 -26.27
C GLY A 832 0.81 -25.05 -25.80
N GLY A 833 0.85 -25.33 -24.49
CA GLY A 833 1.64 -26.41 -23.89
C GLY A 833 1.08 -27.80 -24.21
N PHE A 834 -0.20 -27.87 -24.55
CA PHE A 834 -0.97 -29.11 -24.73
C PHE A 834 -1.49 -29.25 -26.16
N ALA A 835 -0.71 -28.77 -27.14
CA ALA A 835 -1.13 -28.64 -28.53
C ALA A 835 -1.57 -29.97 -29.20
N ALA A 836 -1.12 -31.13 -28.69
CA ALA A 836 -1.58 -32.44 -29.16
C ALA A 836 -3.02 -32.73 -28.72
N GLU A 837 -3.31 -32.59 -27.43
CA GLU A 837 -4.66 -32.76 -26.87
C GLU A 837 -5.62 -31.68 -27.38
N ARG A 838 -5.15 -30.42 -27.53
CA ARG A 838 -5.92 -29.34 -28.17
C ARG A 838 -6.37 -29.71 -29.58
N ARG A 839 -5.45 -30.28 -30.38
CA ARG A 839 -5.75 -30.73 -31.75
C ARG A 839 -6.72 -31.90 -31.74
N GLU A 840 -6.61 -32.83 -30.79
CA GLU A 840 -7.54 -33.95 -30.68
C GLU A 840 -8.98 -33.49 -30.42
N ILE A 841 -9.16 -32.49 -29.56
CA ILE A 841 -10.47 -31.86 -29.32
C ILE A 841 -10.96 -31.13 -30.58
N ALA A 842 -10.10 -30.32 -31.21
CA ALA A 842 -10.45 -29.60 -32.43
C ALA A 842 -10.80 -30.55 -33.60
N ASP A 843 -10.10 -31.68 -33.73
CA ASP A 843 -10.39 -32.71 -34.74
C ASP A 843 -11.76 -33.35 -34.50
N VAL A 844 -12.19 -33.54 -33.24
CA VAL A 844 -13.56 -34.01 -32.92
C VAL A 844 -14.61 -32.98 -33.32
N ILE A 845 -14.37 -31.70 -33.04
CA ILE A 845 -15.25 -30.58 -33.44
C ILE A 845 -15.42 -30.57 -34.97
N ALA A 846 -14.32 -30.59 -35.72
CA ALA A 846 -14.35 -30.61 -37.19
C ALA A 846 -15.00 -31.89 -37.75
N ALA A 847 -14.64 -33.06 -37.22
CA ALA A 847 -15.14 -34.35 -37.72
C ALA A 847 -16.65 -34.52 -37.55
N HIS A 848 -17.24 -33.85 -36.57
CA HIS A 848 -18.67 -33.88 -36.28
C HIS A 848 -19.43 -32.63 -36.74
N GLY A 849 -18.75 -31.65 -37.34
CA GLY A 849 -19.37 -30.42 -37.85
C GLY A 849 -20.06 -29.62 -36.74
N ILE A 850 -19.41 -29.48 -35.59
CA ILE A 850 -19.96 -28.75 -34.44
C ILE A 850 -19.80 -27.25 -34.69
N GLU A 851 -20.89 -26.60 -35.09
CA GLU A 851 -20.94 -25.16 -35.42
C GLU A 851 -21.63 -24.33 -34.32
N ASP A 852 -22.26 -24.98 -33.35
CA ASP A 852 -23.07 -24.39 -32.28
C ASP A 852 -22.30 -24.19 -30.96
N LEU A 853 -20.98 -24.02 -31.03
CA LEU A 853 -20.10 -23.90 -29.86
C LEU A 853 -19.64 -22.46 -29.62
N VAL A 854 -19.66 -22.03 -28.36
CA VAL A 854 -19.02 -20.80 -27.87
C VAL A 854 -18.16 -21.14 -26.66
N MET A 855 -16.94 -20.59 -26.59
CA MET A 855 -16.07 -20.73 -25.42
C MET A 855 -16.07 -19.47 -24.56
N VAL A 856 -15.99 -19.64 -23.24
CA VAL A 856 -15.65 -18.56 -22.29
C VAL A 856 -14.42 -18.93 -21.48
N SER A 857 -13.49 -17.99 -21.26
CA SER A 857 -12.17 -18.27 -20.66
C SER A 857 -11.66 -17.27 -19.62
N GLY A 858 -10.68 -17.73 -18.81
CA GLY A 858 -10.13 -17.15 -17.57
C GLY A 858 -8.59 -16.88 -17.61
N ASP A 859 -7.93 -16.65 -16.47
CA ASP A 859 -6.46 -16.55 -16.30
C ASP A 859 -5.73 -15.31 -16.92
N ALA A 860 -6.11 -14.79 -18.09
CA ALA A 860 -5.29 -13.81 -18.81
C ALA A 860 -5.24 -12.36 -18.27
N HIS A 861 -5.99 -12.00 -17.23
CA HIS A 861 -6.07 -10.61 -16.72
C HIS A 861 -6.46 -9.56 -17.77
N MET A 862 -7.36 -9.95 -18.68
CA MET A 862 -7.90 -9.10 -19.72
C MET A 862 -9.31 -9.50 -20.10
N VAL A 863 -9.90 -8.62 -20.91
CA VAL A 863 -11.05 -8.92 -21.77
C VAL A 863 -10.57 -9.07 -23.21
N ALA A 864 -11.03 -10.09 -23.93
CA ALA A 864 -10.75 -10.26 -25.37
C ALA A 864 -11.86 -11.07 -26.04
N VAL A 865 -12.06 -10.89 -27.36
CA VAL A 865 -13.01 -11.70 -28.14
C VAL A 865 -12.36 -12.19 -29.43
N ASP A 866 -12.58 -13.45 -29.76
CA ASP A 866 -12.32 -14.03 -31.07
C ASP A 866 -13.63 -14.51 -31.71
N ASP A 867 -13.83 -14.16 -32.97
CA ASP A 867 -14.99 -14.53 -33.78
C ASP A 867 -14.96 -15.97 -34.32
N GLY A 868 -13.90 -16.73 -34.00
CA GLY A 868 -13.67 -18.09 -34.47
C GLY A 868 -12.64 -18.21 -35.59
N THR A 869 -12.12 -17.08 -36.08
CA THR A 869 -11.07 -17.07 -37.11
C THR A 869 -9.76 -17.70 -36.61
N ASN A 870 -9.46 -17.62 -35.31
CA ASN A 870 -8.18 -18.08 -34.76
C ASN A 870 -8.29 -19.32 -33.86
N THR A 871 -9.50 -19.80 -33.54
CA THR A 871 -9.73 -20.91 -32.60
C THR A 871 -9.57 -22.30 -33.21
N ASP A 872 -9.46 -22.40 -34.54
CA ASP A 872 -9.30 -23.68 -35.23
C ASP A 872 -7.87 -24.22 -35.13
N TYR A 873 -7.71 -25.33 -34.39
CA TYR A 873 -6.47 -26.10 -34.30
C TYR A 873 -6.58 -27.50 -34.90
N SER A 874 -7.65 -27.79 -35.64
CA SER A 874 -7.86 -29.09 -36.27
C SER A 874 -6.87 -29.32 -37.41
N THR A 875 -6.63 -30.59 -37.72
CA THR A 875 -5.74 -31.03 -38.80
C THR A 875 -6.29 -30.67 -40.18
N GLY A 876 -7.61 -30.72 -40.35
CA GLY A 876 -8.31 -30.51 -41.62
C GLY A 876 -8.89 -29.10 -41.82
N GLY A 877 -8.92 -28.29 -40.76
CA GLY A 877 -9.73 -27.08 -40.71
C GLY A 877 -11.22 -27.38 -40.45
N GLY A 878 -12.00 -26.34 -40.16
CA GLY A 878 -13.44 -26.41 -39.92
C GLY A 878 -13.83 -26.58 -38.44
N ALA A 879 -12.93 -26.27 -37.50
CA ALA A 879 -13.20 -26.29 -36.05
C ALA A 879 -13.15 -24.90 -35.39
N GLY A 880 -13.40 -23.84 -36.16
CA GLY A 880 -13.47 -22.48 -35.62
C GLY A 880 -14.77 -22.25 -34.85
N PHE A 881 -14.66 -21.64 -33.66
CA PHE A 881 -15.78 -21.27 -32.80
C PHE A 881 -15.50 -19.94 -32.06
N PRO A 882 -16.52 -19.14 -31.73
CA PRO A 882 -16.32 -17.89 -31.00
C PRO A 882 -15.83 -18.08 -29.57
N LEU A 883 -15.04 -17.14 -29.08
CA LEU A 883 -14.44 -17.17 -27.74
C LEU A 883 -14.52 -15.80 -27.07
N LEU A 884 -15.03 -15.77 -25.84
CA LEU A 884 -14.94 -14.62 -24.93
C LEU A 884 -13.94 -14.90 -23.82
N HIS A 885 -12.92 -14.07 -23.72
CA HIS A 885 -11.99 -14.04 -22.60
C HIS A 885 -12.41 -12.96 -21.61
N ALA A 886 -12.65 -13.30 -20.34
CA ALA A 886 -13.13 -12.33 -19.34
C ALA A 886 -12.53 -12.64 -17.96
N ALA A 887 -11.31 -12.16 -17.72
CA ALA A 887 -10.48 -12.69 -16.64
C ALA A 887 -9.67 -11.63 -15.90
N ALA A 888 -10.16 -10.40 -15.79
CA ALA A 888 -9.42 -9.37 -15.06
C ALA A 888 -10.04 -8.96 -13.73
N LEU A 889 -11.36 -9.10 -13.53
CA LEU A 889 -12.12 -8.62 -12.36
C LEU A 889 -11.48 -7.44 -11.63
N ASP A 890 -10.56 -7.63 -10.70
CA ASP A 890 -9.81 -6.56 -10.05
C ASP A 890 -8.29 -6.79 -9.96
N ARG A 891 -7.75 -7.66 -10.82
CA ARG A 891 -6.33 -7.93 -11.03
C ARG A 891 -5.66 -6.93 -11.96
N PRO A 892 -4.36 -6.65 -11.77
CA PRO A 892 -3.58 -5.86 -12.71
C PRO A 892 -3.62 -6.47 -14.13
N GLY A 893 -3.79 -5.63 -15.14
CA GLY A 893 -3.94 -6.07 -16.52
C GLY A 893 -2.73 -6.82 -17.06
N SER A 894 -2.98 -7.92 -17.78
CA SER A 894 -1.97 -8.70 -18.51
C SER A 894 -2.55 -9.16 -19.84
N VAL A 895 -1.73 -9.69 -20.76
CA VAL A 895 -2.23 -10.27 -22.02
C VAL A 895 -1.61 -11.64 -22.21
N LYS A 896 -2.43 -12.68 -22.29
CA LYS A 896 -2.02 -14.06 -22.58
C LYS A 896 -2.72 -14.58 -23.84
N GLY A 897 -2.00 -15.37 -24.61
CA GLY A 897 -2.53 -15.98 -25.82
C GLY A 897 -2.73 -15.03 -27.01
N GLY A 898 -3.66 -15.40 -27.89
CA GLY A 898 -4.00 -14.69 -29.12
C GLY A 898 -3.35 -15.29 -30.38
N PRO A 899 -3.54 -14.63 -31.54
CA PRO A 899 -4.27 -13.37 -31.74
C PRO A 899 -5.78 -13.50 -31.50
N TYR A 900 -6.43 -12.41 -31.06
CA TYR A 900 -7.88 -12.30 -30.90
C TYR A 900 -8.41 -11.34 -31.97
N SER A 901 -9.41 -11.72 -32.76
CA SER A 901 -9.87 -10.93 -33.91
C SER A 901 -10.45 -9.56 -33.53
N GLU A 902 -11.08 -9.43 -32.37
CA GLU A 902 -11.63 -8.16 -31.87
C GLU A 902 -10.67 -7.43 -30.91
N GLY A 903 -9.44 -7.94 -30.76
CA GLY A 903 -8.42 -7.36 -29.88
C GLY A 903 -8.46 -7.86 -28.43
N ALA A 904 -7.46 -7.43 -27.67
CA ALA A 904 -7.27 -7.78 -26.26
C ALA A 904 -7.07 -6.51 -25.42
N PHE A 905 -7.79 -6.42 -24.32
CA PHE A 905 -7.93 -5.24 -23.48
C PHE A 905 -7.47 -5.57 -22.05
N PRO A 906 -6.18 -5.40 -21.73
CA PRO A 906 -5.70 -5.59 -20.36
C PRO A 906 -6.22 -4.48 -19.45
N GLY A 907 -6.67 -4.83 -18.25
CA GLY A 907 -7.02 -3.82 -17.25
C GLY A 907 -7.85 -4.38 -16.10
N ALA A 908 -7.73 -3.79 -14.93
CA ALA A 908 -8.55 -4.16 -13.79
C ALA A 908 -9.98 -3.61 -13.93
N GLY A 909 -10.89 -4.13 -13.13
CA GLY A 909 -12.28 -3.70 -13.08
C GLY A 909 -13.09 -4.20 -14.27
N GLN A 910 -12.79 -5.37 -14.85
CA GLN A 910 -13.43 -5.84 -16.08
C GLN A 910 -14.12 -7.20 -15.91
N PHE A 911 -15.22 -7.40 -16.63
CA PHE A 911 -15.99 -8.65 -16.69
C PHE A 911 -16.61 -8.82 -18.08
N GLY A 912 -17.19 -9.99 -18.36
CA GLY A 912 -17.86 -10.27 -19.62
C GLY A 912 -19.34 -10.65 -19.46
N THR A 913 -20.10 -10.57 -20.55
CA THR A 913 -21.45 -11.13 -20.66
C THR A 913 -21.57 -11.99 -21.92
N VAL A 914 -22.35 -13.07 -21.81
CA VAL A 914 -22.87 -13.84 -22.93
C VAL A 914 -24.38 -13.66 -22.91
N ASP A 915 -24.89 -12.88 -23.84
CA ASP A 915 -26.30 -12.58 -23.99
C ASP A 915 -26.89 -13.54 -25.03
N VAL A 916 -27.82 -14.39 -24.59
CA VAL A 916 -28.48 -15.39 -25.42
C VAL A 916 -29.88 -14.88 -25.77
N GLU A 917 -30.18 -14.84 -27.07
CA GLU A 917 -31.50 -14.52 -27.60
C GLU A 917 -32.13 -15.77 -28.22
N ASP A 918 -33.18 -16.28 -27.57
CA ASP A 918 -33.84 -17.51 -27.97
C ASP A 918 -35.37 -17.35 -27.91
N ASP A 919 -36.00 -17.28 -29.08
CA ASP A 919 -37.45 -17.17 -29.27
C ASP A 919 -38.13 -18.53 -29.58
N GLY A 920 -37.38 -19.64 -29.54
CA GLY A 920 -37.85 -20.97 -29.90
C GLY A 920 -37.79 -21.27 -31.40
N GLY A 921 -37.31 -20.34 -32.21
CA GLY A 921 -37.12 -20.49 -33.64
C GLY A 921 -35.97 -21.42 -34.03
N PRO A 922 -35.67 -21.48 -35.34
CA PRO A 922 -34.61 -22.31 -35.92
C PRO A 922 -33.22 -21.68 -35.76
N THR A 923 -33.08 -20.63 -34.95
CA THR A 923 -31.83 -19.93 -34.72
C THR A 923 -31.76 -19.41 -33.29
N ILE A 924 -30.56 -19.32 -32.73
CA ILE A 924 -30.25 -18.64 -31.46
C ILE A 924 -29.26 -17.50 -31.71
N GLY A 925 -29.57 -16.31 -31.21
CA GLY A 925 -28.65 -15.18 -31.19
C GLY A 925 -27.71 -15.26 -29.99
N VAL A 926 -26.44 -14.93 -30.19
CA VAL A 926 -25.44 -14.85 -29.12
C VAL A 926 -24.64 -13.56 -29.27
N GLU A 927 -24.58 -12.74 -28.22
CA GLU A 927 -23.69 -11.59 -28.11
C GLU A 927 -22.67 -11.82 -26.99
N LEU A 928 -21.38 -11.64 -27.32
CA LEU A 928 -20.26 -11.69 -26.41
C LEU A 928 -19.80 -10.26 -26.15
N THR A 929 -19.94 -9.78 -24.92
CA THR A 929 -19.52 -8.42 -24.55
C THR A 929 -18.50 -8.44 -23.43
N GLY A 930 -17.48 -7.61 -23.55
CA GLY A 930 -16.53 -7.31 -22.49
C GLY A 930 -16.68 -5.88 -21.98
N ARG A 931 -16.74 -5.71 -20.66
CA ARG A 931 -17.12 -4.44 -20.01
C ARG A 931 -16.21 -4.09 -18.85
N THR A 932 -16.10 -2.80 -18.56
CA THR A 932 -15.54 -2.27 -17.30
C THR A 932 -16.60 -2.15 -16.21
N TRP A 933 -16.16 -1.90 -14.98
CA TRP A 933 -16.98 -1.73 -13.78
C TRP A 933 -17.93 -0.52 -13.84
N ASP A 934 -17.62 0.49 -14.64
CA ASP A 934 -18.48 1.66 -14.89
C ASP A 934 -19.40 1.48 -16.11
N GLY A 935 -19.37 0.31 -16.74
CA GLY A 935 -20.27 -0.08 -17.83
C GLY A 935 -19.78 0.30 -19.22
N GLU A 936 -18.55 0.79 -19.38
CA GLU A 936 -17.93 0.97 -20.68
C GLU A 936 -17.79 -0.39 -21.38
N VAL A 937 -18.25 -0.47 -22.63
CA VAL A 937 -18.08 -1.65 -23.47
C VAL A 937 -16.72 -1.55 -24.14
N LEU A 938 -15.81 -2.45 -23.79
CA LEU A 938 -14.47 -2.53 -24.37
C LEU A 938 -14.48 -3.26 -25.72
N VAL A 939 -15.30 -4.31 -25.80
CA VAL A 939 -15.45 -5.16 -26.99
C VAL A 939 -16.86 -5.75 -27.01
N SER A 940 -17.45 -5.87 -28.20
CA SER A 940 -18.67 -6.65 -28.39
C SER A 940 -18.65 -7.33 -29.75
N TRP A 941 -19.16 -8.56 -29.80
CA TRP A 941 -19.28 -9.35 -31.01
C TRP A 941 -20.54 -10.20 -30.94
N SER A 942 -21.26 -10.36 -32.04
CA SER A 942 -22.52 -11.10 -32.06
C SER A 942 -22.63 -12.02 -33.26
N THR A 943 -23.27 -13.17 -33.08
CA THR A 943 -23.58 -14.11 -34.16
C THR A 943 -24.96 -14.74 -33.97
N THR A 944 -25.38 -15.51 -34.97
CA THR A 944 -26.59 -16.32 -34.94
C THR A 944 -26.23 -17.75 -35.32
N VAL A 945 -26.59 -18.69 -34.46
CA VAL A 945 -26.36 -20.13 -34.63
C VAL A 945 -27.65 -20.76 -35.15
N ALA A 946 -27.55 -21.62 -36.15
CA ALA A 946 -28.70 -22.39 -36.64
C ALA A 946 -29.01 -23.56 -35.68
N VAL A 947 -30.30 -23.81 -35.45
CA VAL A 947 -30.80 -24.91 -34.63
C VAL A 947 -31.42 -25.93 -35.60
N ASP A 948 -30.71 -27.02 -35.81
CA ASP A 948 -31.11 -28.10 -36.73
C ASP A 948 -32.11 -29.10 -36.12
#